data_AF-A0AAT9HIC4-F1
#
_entry.id   AF-A0AAT9HIC4-F1
#
_cell.length_a   1.000
_cell.length_b   1.000
_cell.length_c   1.000
_cell.angle_alpha   90.00
_cell.angle_beta   90.00
_cell.angle_gamma   90.00
#
_symmetry.space_group_name_H-M   'P 1'
#
loop_
_entity.id
_entity.type
_entity.pdbx_description
1 polymer ?
#
loop_
_entity_poly.entity_id
_entity_poly.type
_entity_poly.pdbx_seq_one_letter_code
_entity_poly.pdbx_strand_id
1 'polypeptide(L)'
;MDVWGAEGGWLRSPEVAVPREKVKADLEAVDTPYWRLKTLMDAWCALWFWPVQEAALLDGSHAKYELAAKATAQSAGWTVSATPAPHQSGAPSPESYEKTDLFGEVQVVEVKSKAARGGSRKEQIRGERRPVIALASLDDWLDFAESLLGTQDVAADSLGAHFNTLDEIERHEDELPEWMGMERFTSLESRYPWAGVARDVAERQGFFHWELEFGQVFGSGGGFDLQVGNPPWVQPKWLENVVLAERDPWFTLTEKPNAAEWRLRKQEVLNSSDANRPYFLGELAANTGITSALSSPATYPLLVGTKSDLYRAFMTQVWRHIAPHGSAGLIHPDTHFGGVREGTIRAAAYLHLRVHAHFVNSSRWAFDDLNWSQEFGMHIYGTPQEPDFRHVSELRGAEVLPNSLTHDGRGATPGIKHNGAWDVRPHRERVVHVNTKLLTSWHALRGSAGEVKQTSLLYPVLASEQGAIEALASHGNSLANYHPWITTGYDEGAAKKDGLIRWSNQNVSEFSEVILQGPHFASALPFSKEPKIPCRSNRDWNLLAPTELPETYVPVTNYVRASDEATYLAAQHCWRGQPFTGFFRLAWRAMIPFDSSRCLHAALLPPGPAHVHGVHSMALENNRLTALNAGFWAALPLDYLLRITGRSNLGLSEARMMPAADSKHPLAPALLLRSLRLNVLTTHYAPLWEELFDSRWAGYEDWANSHWPGLKPLASGLKPSWEYGTPLRTEHERRAALVELDALASVWLGITADQLVAIFKSRYPQLYNYESATYFDATGRKIAANPNNFGHGQTKQDYIDLLAHFENPDATPPPADYTAPFYKADRETEMRAAHAHFQARLDQEIAAGRWTPTGSREA
;
A
#
# COMPACT_ATOMS: atom_id res chain seq x y z
N MET A 1 -16.34 9.81 37.93
CA MET A 1 -15.27 10.41 37.08
C MET A 1 -15.59 11.88 36.93
N ASP A 2 -14.60 12.74 37.14
CA ASP A 2 -14.77 14.19 36.94
C ASP A 2 -14.54 14.47 35.45
N VAL A 3 -15.61 14.70 34.69
CA VAL A 3 -15.52 14.99 33.25
C VAL A 3 -15.31 16.49 33.11
N TRP A 4 -14.14 16.87 32.58
CA TRP A 4 -13.74 18.27 32.47
C TRP A 4 -14.74 19.08 31.64
N GLY A 5 -15.36 20.09 32.27
CA GLY A 5 -16.37 20.96 31.66
C GLY A 5 -17.83 20.52 31.83
N ALA A 6 -18.12 19.40 32.50
CA ALA A 6 -19.49 19.00 32.83
C ALA A 6 -20.02 19.76 34.05
N GLU A 7 -21.26 20.25 33.98
CA GLU A 7 -21.93 20.89 35.12
C GLU A 7 -22.15 19.87 36.26
N GLY A 8 -22.01 20.33 37.50
CA GLY A 8 -22.22 19.51 38.69
C GLY A 8 -23.64 18.93 38.72
N GLY A 9 -23.76 17.60 38.73
CA GLY A 9 -25.04 16.88 38.70
C GLY A 9 -25.48 16.37 37.31
N TRP A 10 -24.71 16.64 36.25
CA TRP A 10 -25.00 16.13 34.90
C TRP A 10 -24.93 14.59 34.82
N LEU A 11 -23.98 13.97 35.53
CA LEU A 11 -23.99 12.52 35.74
C LEU A 11 -24.88 12.16 36.92
N ARG A 12 -25.99 11.45 36.64
CA ARG A 12 -26.77 10.75 37.69
C ARG A 12 -25.83 9.79 38.42
N SER A 13 -25.52 10.10 39.67
CA SER A 13 -24.81 9.16 40.55
C SER A 13 -25.82 8.13 41.05
N PRO A 14 -25.56 6.82 40.91
CA PRO A 14 -26.48 5.79 41.39
C PRO A 14 -26.64 5.88 42.92
N GLU A 15 -27.85 5.65 43.43
CA GLU A 15 -28.17 5.67 44.87
C GLU A 15 -27.43 4.57 45.65
N VAL A 16 -27.02 3.50 44.96
CA VAL A 16 -26.20 2.40 45.48
C VAL A 16 -25.04 2.17 44.52
N ALA A 17 -23.82 2.46 44.94
CA ALA A 17 -22.62 2.21 44.15
C ALA A 17 -22.07 0.81 44.44
N VAL A 18 -22.21 -0.11 43.48
CA VAL A 18 -21.57 -1.44 43.52
C VAL A 18 -20.23 -1.37 42.77
N PRO A 19 -19.13 -1.90 43.31
CA PRO A 19 -17.87 -1.99 42.58
C PRO A 19 -18.03 -2.75 41.27
N ARG A 20 -17.48 -2.22 40.16
CA ARG A 20 -17.54 -2.86 38.83
C ARG A 20 -17.01 -4.29 38.84
N GLU A 21 -15.97 -4.55 39.63
CA GLU A 21 -15.37 -5.88 39.80
C GLU A 21 -16.36 -6.89 40.38
N LYS A 22 -17.20 -6.47 41.33
CA LYS A 22 -18.24 -7.31 41.91
C LYS A 22 -19.32 -7.63 40.88
N VAL A 23 -19.84 -6.62 40.19
CA VAL A 23 -20.83 -6.82 39.10
C VAL A 23 -20.30 -7.75 38.01
N LYS A 24 -19.03 -7.59 37.64
CA LYS A 24 -18.38 -8.47 36.66
C LYS A 24 -18.27 -9.90 37.19
N ALA A 25 -17.82 -10.09 38.42
CA ALA A 25 -17.71 -11.41 39.04
C ALA A 25 -19.07 -12.12 39.15
N ASP A 26 -20.13 -11.36 39.48
CA ASP A 26 -21.49 -11.88 39.57
C ASP A 26 -22.00 -12.29 38.17
N LEU A 27 -21.75 -11.48 37.12
CA LEU A 27 -22.09 -11.83 35.73
C LEU A 27 -21.28 -13.02 35.18
N GLU A 28 -20.02 -13.16 35.57
CA GLU A 28 -19.15 -14.26 35.12
C GLU A 28 -19.35 -15.55 35.93
N ALA A 29 -20.19 -15.53 36.97
CA ALA A 29 -20.48 -16.70 37.79
C ALA A 29 -21.12 -17.82 36.96
N VAL A 30 -20.76 -19.06 37.28
CA VAL A 30 -21.21 -20.26 36.56
C VAL A 30 -22.73 -20.37 36.59
N ASP A 31 -23.31 -20.84 35.50
CA ASP A 31 -24.76 -21.02 35.29
C ASP A 31 -25.61 -19.74 35.22
N THR A 32 -25.03 -18.54 35.36
CA THR A 32 -25.74 -17.27 35.12
C THR A 32 -26.08 -17.07 33.63
N PRO A 33 -27.09 -16.24 33.29
CA PRO A 33 -27.45 -15.96 31.90
C PRO A 33 -26.29 -15.43 31.04
N TYR A 34 -25.46 -14.54 31.61
CA TYR A 34 -24.27 -14.02 30.90
C TYR A 34 -23.26 -15.12 30.65
N TRP A 35 -22.92 -15.92 31.67
CA TRP A 35 -21.98 -17.04 31.52
C TRP A 35 -22.45 -18.05 30.47
N ARG A 36 -23.75 -18.39 30.44
CA ARG A 36 -24.33 -19.31 29.45
C ARG A 36 -24.21 -18.77 28.03
N LEU A 37 -24.61 -17.52 27.82
CA LEU A 37 -24.53 -16.89 26.50
C LEU A 37 -23.07 -16.77 26.03
N LYS A 38 -22.16 -16.36 26.93
CA LYS A 38 -20.73 -16.31 26.63
C LYS A 38 -20.18 -17.69 26.27
N THR A 39 -20.54 -18.72 27.03
CA THR A 39 -20.10 -20.12 26.79
C THR A 39 -20.54 -20.61 25.42
N LEU A 40 -21.78 -20.32 25.00
CA LEU A 40 -22.26 -20.68 23.67
C LEU A 40 -21.48 -19.95 22.56
N MET A 41 -21.25 -18.63 22.71
CA MET A 41 -20.51 -17.83 21.73
C MET A 41 -19.03 -18.23 21.65
N ASP A 42 -18.41 -18.52 22.79
CA ASP A 42 -17.04 -19.02 22.91
C ASP A 42 -16.88 -20.39 22.25
N ALA A 43 -17.82 -21.30 22.49
CA ALA A 43 -17.82 -22.61 21.86
C ALA A 43 -17.92 -22.52 20.33
N TRP A 44 -18.70 -21.58 19.79
CA TRP A 44 -18.79 -21.34 18.36
C TRP A 44 -17.47 -20.82 17.78
N CYS A 45 -16.84 -19.87 18.47
CA CYS A 45 -15.55 -19.32 18.06
C CYS A 45 -14.42 -20.35 18.14
N ALA A 46 -14.46 -21.23 19.15
CA ALA A 46 -13.47 -22.28 19.37
C ALA A 46 -13.33 -23.24 18.16
N LEU A 47 -14.38 -23.41 17.36
CA LEU A 47 -14.36 -24.27 16.17
C LEU A 47 -13.34 -23.80 15.11
N TRP A 48 -13.04 -22.50 15.04
CA TRP A 48 -11.99 -21.99 14.15
C TRP A 48 -10.58 -22.41 14.56
N PHE A 49 -10.41 -22.76 15.83
CA PHE A 49 -9.11 -23.01 16.47
C PHE A 49 -9.01 -24.44 17.00
N TRP A 50 -9.83 -25.35 16.45
CA TRP A 50 -9.93 -26.72 16.93
C TRP A 50 -8.57 -27.45 16.83
N PRO A 51 -8.08 -28.08 17.91
CA PRO A 51 -6.84 -28.84 17.86
C PRO A 51 -6.97 -30.02 16.90
N VAL A 52 -6.04 -30.14 15.95
CA VAL A 52 -6.09 -31.19 14.91
C VAL A 52 -6.07 -32.60 15.54
N GLN A 53 -5.44 -32.77 16.69
CA GLN A 53 -5.38 -34.02 17.44
C GLN A 53 -6.74 -34.43 18.02
N GLU A 54 -7.60 -33.45 18.29
CA GLU A 54 -8.93 -33.64 18.87
C GLU A 54 -10.02 -33.68 17.78
N ALA A 55 -9.65 -33.75 16.49
CA ALA A 55 -10.63 -33.73 15.38
C ALA A 55 -11.66 -34.87 15.45
N ALA A 56 -11.26 -36.04 15.97
CA ALA A 56 -12.14 -37.18 16.20
C ALA A 56 -13.27 -36.89 17.22
N LEU A 57 -13.16 -35.80 18.00
CA LEU A 57 -14.25 -35.39 18.88
C LEU A 57 -15.41 -34.77 18.11
N LEU A 58 -15.19 -34.23 16.91
CA LEU A 58 -16.23 -33.59 16.13
C LEU A 58 -17.17 -34.61 15.51
N ASP A 59 -16.62 -35.70 14.94
CA ASP A 59 -17.41 -36.73 14.24
C ASP A 59 -17.92 -37.87 15.14
N GLY A 60 -17.54 -37.86 16.43
CA GLY A 60 -17.95 -38.89 17.39
C GLY A 60 -17.05 -40.12 17.43
N SER A 61 -15.99 -40.18 16.62
CA SER A 61 -15.09 -41.35 16.55
C SER A 61 -14.08 -41.43 17.71
N HIS A 62 -13.98 -40.38 18.53
CA HIS A 62 -13.08 -40.37 19.68
C HIS A 62 -13.49 -41.36 20.77
N ALA A 63 -12.51 -42.04 21.40
CA ALA A 63 -12.75 -43.03 22.46
C ALA A 63 -13.51 -42.49 23.69
N LYS A 64 -13.50 -41.16 23.89
CA LYS A 64 -14.27 -40.48 24.96
C LYS A 64 -15.78 -40.72 24.84
N TYR A 65 -16.32 -40.89 23.63
CA TYR A 65 -17.75 -41.14 23.45
C TYR A 65 -18.19 -42.50 23.97
N GLU A 66 -17.36 -43.55 23.77
CA GLU A 66 -17.65 -44.87 24.35
C GLU A 66 -17.61 -44.87 25.88
N LEU A 67 -16.68 -44.10 26.46
CA LEU A 67 -16.56 -43.94 27.91
C LEU A 67 -17.75 -43.17 28.49
N ALA A 68 -18.14 -42.06 27.86
CA ALA A 68 -19.31 -41.28 28.26
C ALA A 68 -20.62 -42.09 28.15
N ALA A 69 -20.77 -42.89 27.09
CA ALA A 69 -21.92 -43.78 26.94
C ALA A 69 -21.97 -44.87 28.03
N LYS A 70 -20.81 -45.45 28.40
CA LYS A 70 -20.70 -46.44 29.49
C LYS A 70 -21.02 -45.82 30.85
N ALA A 71 -20.53 -44.60 31.14
CA ALA A 71 -20.82 -43.88 32.37
C ALA A 71 -22.31 -43.53 32.50
N THR A 72 -22.95 -43.14 31.39
CA THR A 72 -24.39 -42.86 31.35
C THR A 72 -25.22 -44.13 31.56
N ALA A 73 -24.79 -45.26 30.98
CA ALA A 73 -25.45 -46.55 31.20
C ALA A 73 -25.32 -47.06 32.64
N GLN A 74 -24.21 -46.79 33.32
CA GLN A 74 -23.99 -47.15 34.73
C GLN A 74 -24.81 -46.31 35.70
N SER A 75 -25.01 -45.02 35.42
CA SER A 75 -25.84 -44.12 36.23
C SER A 75 -27.35 -44.42 36.08
N ALA A 76 -27.81 -44.81 34.88
CA ALA A 76 -29.16 -45.36 34.69
C ALA A 76 -29.41 -46.70 35.42
N GLY A 77 -28.35 -47.46 35.72
CA GLY A 77 -28.42 -48.72 36.48
C GLY A 77 -28.71 -48.55 37.98
N TRP A 78 -28.56 -47.35 38.54
CA TRP A 78 -28.83 -47.07 39.96
C TRP A 78 -30.28 -46.66 40.26
N THR A 79 -31.12 -46.44 39.24
CA THR A 79 -32.53 -46.03 39.38
C THR A 79 -33.55 -47.16 39.28
N VAL A 80 -33.15 -48.44 39.44
CA VAL A 80 -34.10 -49.57 39.45
C VAL A 80 -33.96 -50.42 40.70
N SER A 81 -34.55 -49.95 41.80
CA SER A 81 -35.29 -50.78 42.76
C SER A 81 -35.94 -49.91 43.83
N ALA A 82 -37.20 -49.52 43.59
CA ALA A 82 -38.09 -49.09 44.65
C ALA A 82 -39.51 -49.57 44.35
N THR A 83 -39.82 -50.79 44.80
CA THR A 83 -41.20 -51.21 45.08
C THR A 83 -41.74 -50.33 46.21
N PRO A 84 -42.99 -49.82 46.15
CA PRO A 84 -43.45 -48.81 47.11
C PRO A 84 -43.74 -49.44 48.48
N ALA A 85 -43.01 -48.99 49.50
CA ALA A 85 -43.39 -49.13 50.91
C ALA A 85 -43.55 -47.71 51.51
N PRO A 86 -44.47 -47.50 52.47
CA PRO A 86 -44.92 -46.16 52.82
C PRO A 86 -43.99 -45.47 53.82
N HIS A 87 -43.74 -44.18 53.55
CA HIS A 87 -43.25 -43.15 54.46
C HIS A 87 -42.06 -43.51 55.37
N GLN A 88 -40.87 -43.09 54.96
CA GLN A 88 -39.87 -42.48 55.86
C GLN A 88 -38.93 -41.57 55.08
N SER A 89 -38.72 -40.37 55.63
CA SER A 89 -37.86 -39.30 55.13
C SER A 89 -36.40 -39.76 55.01
N GLY A 90 -35.86 -39.79 53.79
CA GLY A 90 -34.42 -39.88 53.54
C GLY A 90 -33.85 -38.50 53.19
N ALA A 91 -32.83 -38.06 53.92
CA ALA A 91 -32.06 -36.86 53.60
C ALA A 91 -31.28 -37.06 52.27
N PRO A 92 -30.99 -36.01 51.50
CA PRO A 92 -30.12 -36.12 50.32
C PRO A 92 -28.69 -36.40 50.78
N SER A 93 -28.00 -37.30 50.07
CA SER A 93 -26.55 -37.47 50.16
C SER A 93 -25.83 -36.21 49.67
N PRO A 94 -24.79 -35.71 50.38
CA PRO A 94 -24.00 -34.57 49.90
C PRO A 94 -23.29 -34.94 48.60
N GLU A 95 -23.33 -34.04 47.61
CA GLU A 95 -22.47 -34.13 46.44
C GLU A 95 -21.16 -33.41 46.75
N SER A 96 -20.05 -34.10 46.51
CA SER A 96 -18.70 -33.59 46.69
C SER A 96 -17.94 -33.65 45.38
N TYR A 97 -17.13 -32.63 45.09
CA TYR A 97 -16.18 -32.68 44.00
C TYR A 97 -14.74 -32.45 44.49
N GLU A 98 -13.80 -32.98 43.72
CA GLU A 98 -12.37 -32.92 43.97
C GLU A 98 -11.76 -31.73 43.23
N LYS A 99 -11.08 -30.85 43.96
CA LYS A 99 -10.30 -29.73 43.43
C LYS A 99 -8.83 -30.04 43.66
N THR A 100 -8.07 -30.21 42.59
CA THR A 100 -6.61 -30.37 42.68
C THR A 100 -5.94 -29.01 42.68
N ASP A 101 -5.07 -28.75 43.65
CA ASP A 101 -4.27 -27.52 43.67
C ASP A 101 -3.04 -27.60 42.74
N LEU A 102 -2.30 -26.50 42.64
CA LEU A 102 -1.13 -26.35 41.78
C LEU A 102 0.03 -27.33 42.11
N PHE A 103 -0.01 -28.00 43.26
CA PHE A 103 0.98 -28.98 43.71
C PHE A 103 0.48 -30.43 43.70
N GLY A 104 -0.74 -30.66 43.19
CA GLY A 104 -1.28 -32.01 43.00
C GLY A 104 -2.03 -32.57 44.21
N GLU A 105 -2.31 -31.77 45.25
CA GLU A 105 -3.14 -32.21 46.37
C GLU A 105 -4.63 -32.00 46.08
N VAL A 106 -5.42 -33.04 46.35
CA VAL A 106 -6.86 -33.06 46.08
C VAL A 106 -7.64 -32.64 47.34
N GLN A 107 -8.39 -31.53 47.24
CA GLN A 107 -9.34 -31.09 48.27
C GLN A 107 -10.78 -31.43 47.87
N VAL A 108 -11.52 -32.07 48.77
CA VAL A 108 -12.94 -32.43 48.60
C VAL A 108 -13.81 -31.30 49.16
N VAL A 109 -14.65 -30.69 48.33
CA VAL A 109 -15.59 -29.62 48.72
C VAL A 109 -17.02 -30.16 48.66
N GLU A 110 -17.77 -30.06 49.76
CA GLU A 110 -19.18 -30.48 49.86
C GLU A 110 -20.14 -29.34 49.51
N VAL A 111 -21.10 -29.60 48.62
CA VAL A 111 -22.17 -28.66 48.24
C VAL A 111 -23.50 -29.10 48.87
N LYS A 112 -24.19 -28.18 49.56
CA LYS A 112 -25.53 -28.44 50.12
C LYS A 112 -26.62 -28.08 49.10
N SER A 113 -27.23 -29.07 48.47
CA SER A 113 -28.44 -28.87 47.65
C SER A 113 -29.72 -28.90 48.53
N LYS A 114 -30.68 -27.99 48.24
CA LYS A 114 -32.02 -28.01 48.85
C LYS A 114 -33.00 -28.77 47.95
N ALA A 115 -33.90 -29.53 48.57
CA ALA A 115 -34.86 -30.40 47.89
C ALA A 115 -35.89 -29.62 47.06
N ALA A 116 -36.08 -30.04 45.81
CA ALA A 116 -37.08 -29.52 44.87
C ALA A 116 -38.52 -29.81 45.33
N ARG A 117 -39.41 -28.83 45.19
CA ARG A 117 -40.87 -29.00 45.35
C ARG A 117 -41.48 -29.35 44.00
N GLY A 118 -42.09 -30.52 43.91
CA GLY A 118 -42.73 -31.03 42.70
C GLY A 118 -43.96 -30.23 42.27
N GLY A 119 -43.99 -29.86 40.99
CA GLY A 119 -45.19 -29.47 40.26
C GLY A 119 -45.09 -30.05 38.86
N SER A 120 -45.98 -31.01 38.52
CA SER A 120 -46.00 -31.61 37.19
C SER A 120 -46.81 -30.74 36.23
N ARG A 121 -46.28 -30.53 35.03
CA ARG A 121 -47.10 -30.25 33.85
C ARG A 121 -46.51 -30.97 32.64
N LYS A 122 -47.41 -31.66 31.94
CA LYS A 122 -47.17 -32.53 30.80
C LYS A 122 -47.07 -31.72 29.49
N GLU A 123 -46.27 -32.30 28.57
CA GLU A 123 -46.28 -32.13 27.10
C GLU A 123 -45.53 -30.89 26.55
N GLN A 124 -44.60 -30.98 25.60
CA GLN A 124 -44.44 -31.93 24.48
C GLN A 124 -42.98 -32.34 24.26
N ILE A 125 -42.75 -33.63 24.00
CA ILE A 125 -41.46 -34.27 23.73
C ILE A 125 -41.17 -34.23 22.22
N ARG A 126 -40.12 -33.51 21.80
CA ARG A 126 -39.33 -33.87 20.61
C ARG A 126 -38.27 -34.88 21.05
N GLY A 127 -38.55 -36.18 20.88
CA GLY A 127 -37.61 -37.30 21.05
C GLY A 127 -37.06 -37.51 22.46
N GLU A 128 -36.67 -38.75 22.78
CA GLU A 128 -35.79 -39.01 23.93
C GLU A 128 -34.49 -38.20 23.75
N ARG A 129 -34.13 -37.36 24.73
CA ARG A 129 -32.88 -36.58 24.68
C ARG A 129 -31.70 -37.55 24.55
N ARG A 130 -30.89 -37.37 23.51
CA ARG A 130 -29.70 -38.19 23.29
C ARG A 130 -28.73 -38.03 24.47
N PRO A 131 -28.26 -39.14 25.08
CA PRO A 131 -27.45 -39.10 26.31
C PRO A 131 -26.03 -38.55 26.09
N VAL A 132 -25.46 -38.78 24.89
CA VAL A 132 -24.15 -38.26 24.49
C VAL A 132 -24.24 -37.82 23.04
N ILE A 133 -23.75 -36.61 22.73
CA ILE A 133 -23.91 -35.94 21.43
C ILE A 133 -22.54 -35.47 20.93
N ALA A 134 -22.17 -35.90 19.73
CA ALA A 134 -21.01 -35.40 18.99
C ALA A 134 -21.36 -34.13 18.20
N LEU A 135 -20.38 -33.36 17.74
CA LEU A 135 -20.61 -32.14 16.94
C LEU A 135 -20.57 -32.42 15.43
N ALA A 136 -21.30 -33.45 14.98
CA ALA A 136 -21.22 -33.95 13.61
C ALA A 136 -22.09 -33.15 12.63
N SER A 137 -23.10 -32.43 13.13
CA SER A 137 -24.08 -31.69 12.35
C SER A 137 -24.55 -30.41 13.03
N LEU A 138 -25.27 -29.56 12.27
CA LEU A 138 -25.88 -28.35 12.82
C LEU A 138 -26.96 -28.68 13.87
N ASP A 139 -27.69 -29.78 13.70
CA ASP A 139 -28.69 -30.22 14.69
C ASP A 139 -28.03 -30.56 16.04
N ASP A 140 -26.82 -31.13 16.01
CA ASP A 140 -26.07 -31.40 17.24
C ASP A 140 -25.62 -30.13 17.95
N TRP A 141 -25.26 -29.09 17.19
CA TRP A 141 -24.97 -27.75 17.73
C TRP A 141 -26.22 -27.11 18.35
N LEU A 142 -27.37 -27.25 17.69
CA LEU A 142 -28.64 -26.74 18.21
C LEU A 142 -29.03 -27.44 19.50
N ASP A 143 -28.86 -28.76 19.61
CA ASP A 143 -29.06 -29.50 20.87
C ASP A 143 -28.20 -28.95 22.01
N PHE A 144 -26.95 -28.59 21.73
CA PHE A 144 -26.05 -27.95 22.71
C PHE A 144 -26.56 -26.56 23.10
N ALA A 145 -26.94 -25.73 22.13
CA ALA A 145 -27.49 -24.39 22.36
C ALA A 145 -28.77 -24.43 23.20
N GLU A 146 -29.70 -25.33 22.88
CA GLU A 146 -30.94 -25.57 23.62
C GLU A 146 -30.66 -26.06 25.05
N SER A 147 -29.65 -26.90 25.24
CA SER A 147 -29.25 -27.37 26.58
C SER A 147 -28.64 -26.24 27.42
N LEU A 148 -27.96 -25.27 26.79
CA LEU A 148 -27.35 -24.13 27.48
C LEU A 148 -28.34 -22.99 27.78
N LEU A 149 -29.17 -22.61 26.79
CA LEU A 149 -30.06 -21.45 26.85
C LEU A 149 -31.49 -21.80 27.29
N GLY A 150 -31.85 -23.08 27.27
CA GLY A 150 -33.21 -23.54 27.56
C GLY A 150 -34.13 -23.43 26.35
N THR A 151 -35.28 -24.10 26.45
CA THR A 151 -36.30 -24.14 25.38
C THR A 151 -37.68 -23.75 25.87
N GLN A 152 -37.82 -23.44 27.16
CA GLN A 152 -39.08 -23.11 27.79
C GLN A 152 -39.13 -21.64 28.21
N ASP A 153 -40.26 -21.00 27.96
CA ASP A 153 -40.54 -19.68 28.49
C ASP A 153 -40.81 -19.79 30.00
N VAL A 154 -40.34 -18.79 30.76
CA VAL A 154 -40.67 -18.66 32.18
C VAL A 154 -42.19 -18.49 32.31
N ALA A 155 -42.86 -19.39 33.03
CA ALA A 155 -44.32 -19.38 33.17
C ALA A 155 -44.81 -18.02 33.71
N ALA A 156 -45.85 -17.45 33.08
CA ALA A 156 -46.41 -16.13 33.45
C ALA A 156 -46.94 -16.06 34.89
N ASP A 157 -47.23 -17.23 35.46
CA ASP A 157 -47.72 -17.51 36.81
C ASP A 157 -46.59 -17.92 37.80
N SER A 158 -45.33 -17.93 37.35
CA SER A 158 -44.17 -18.03 38.23
C SER A 158 -43.85 -16.67 38.87
N LEU A 159 -43.24 -16.69 40.06
CA LEU A 159 -42.77 -15.50 40.80
C LEU A 159 -41.82 -14.61 39.97
N GLY A 160 -41.30 -15.10 38.84
CA GLY A 160 -40.31 -14.41 38.01
C GLY A 160 -40.83 -13.39 37.00
N ALA A 161 -42.15 -13.27 36.79
CA ALA A 161 -42.69 -12.35 35.79
C ALA A 161 -42.76 -10.88 36.26
N HIS A 162 -42.56 -10.59 37.55
CA HIS A 162 -42.77 -9.27 38.17
C HIS A 162 -41.63 -8.90 39.13
N PHE A 163 -40.41 -8.73 38.61
CA PHE A 163 -39.31 -8.17 39.40
C PHE A 163 -39.26 -6.65 39.27
N ASN A 164 -39.30 -5.94 40.39
CA ASN A 164 -39.26 -4.48 40.42
C ASN A 164 -37.85 -3.93 40.70
N THR A 165 -36.92 -4.78 41.14
CA THR A 165 -35.53 -4.42 41.48
C THR A 165 -34.53 -5.53 41.11
N LEU A 166 -33.27 -5.18 40.86
CA LEU A 166 -32.19 -6.13 40.55
C LEU A 166 -31.94 -7.13 41.71
N ASP A 167 -32.06 -6.67 42.97
CA ASP A 167 -31.94 -7.51 44.18
C ASP A 167 -32.99 -8.63 44.28
N GLU A 168 -34.13 -8.49 43.60
CA GLU A 168 -35.17 -9.53 43.56
C GLU A 168 -34.84 -10.60 42.50
N ILE A 169 -34.18 -10.22 41.41
CA ILE A 169 -33.73 -11.13 40.34
C ILE A 169 -32.59 -12.02 40.84
N GLU A 170 -31.60 -11.44 41.53
CA GLU A 170 -30.42 -12.14 42.07
C GLU A 170 -30.79 -13.35 42.95
N ARG A 171 -31.92 -13.29 43.66
CA ARG A 171 -32.39 -14.38 44.54
C ARG A 171 -33.00 -15.57 43.80
N HIS A 172 -33.36 -15.40 42.53
CA HIS A 172 -34.03 -16.41 41.71
C HIS A 172 -33.20 -16.86 40.50
N GLU A 173 -32.01 -16.28 40.27
CA GLU A 173 -31.11 -16.69 39.18
C GLU A 173 -30.72 -18.17 39.27
N ASP A 174 -30.54 -18.71 40.49
CA ASP A 174 -30.25 -20.13 40.73
C ASP A 174 -31.41 -21.07 40.33
N GLU A 175 -32.64 -20.56 40.22
CA GLU A 175 -33.85 -21.34 39.89
C GLU A 175 -34.18 -21.30 38.38
N LEU A 176 -33.59 -20.34 37.64
CA LEU A 176 -33.82 -20.17 36.19
C LEU A 176 -33.52 -21.42 35.35
N PRO A 177 -32.44 -22.20 35.61
CA PRO A 177 -32.15 -23.38 34.81
C PRO A 177 -33.29 -24.40 34.83
N GLU A 178 -33.94 -24.59 35.98
CA GLU A 178 -35.04 -25.54 36.14
C GLU A 178 -36.32 -25.04 35.45
N TRP A 179 -36.59 -23.74 35.46
CA TRP A 179 -37.76 -23.16 34.81
C TRP A 179 -37.67 -23.14 33.30
N MET A 180 -36.48 -22.89 32.75
CA MET A 180 -36.27 -22.76 31.31
C MET A 180 -35.83 -24.07 30.63
N GLY A 181 -35.65 -25.15 31.41
CA GLY A 181 -35.21 -26.44 30.92
C GLY A 181 -33.74 -26.46 30.48
N MET A 182 -32.92 -25.61 31.07
CA MET A 182 -31.48 -25.55 30.86
C MET A 182 -30.78 -26.66 31.64
N GLU A 183 -29.66 -27.15 31.12
CA GLU A 183 -28.77 -28.06 31.85
C GLU A 183 -27.79 -27.29 32.73
N ARG A 184 -27.42 -27.89 33.88
CA ARG A 184 -26.39 -27.35 34.77
C ARG A 184 -25.01 -27.57 34.14
N PHE A 185 -24.06 -26.69 34.44
CA PHE A 185 -22.71 -26.79 33.89
C PHE A 185 -22.05 -28.16 34.10
N THR A 186 -22.27 -28.78 35.27
CA THR A 186 -21.68 -30.08 35.63
C THR A 186 -22.14 -31.24 34.74
N SER A 187 -23.32 -31.15 34.12
CA SER A 187 -23.81 -32.20 33.20
C SER A 187 -23.42 -31.97 31.75
N LEU A 188 -23.06 -30.74 31.35
CA LEU A 188 -22.80 -30.40 29.95
C LEU A 188 -21.65 -31.21 29.35
N GLU A 189 -20.51 -31.34 30.02
CA GLU A 189 -19.36 -32.08 29.46
C GLU A 189 -19.58 -33.58 29.38
N SER A 190 -20.46 -34.13 30.22
CA SER A 190 -20.82 -35.55 30.17
C SER A 190 -21.67 -35.87 28.93
N ARG A 191 -22.57 -34.95 28.56
CA ARG A 191 -23.44 -35.06 27.38
C ARG A 191 -22.75 -34.61 26.09
N TYR A 192 -21.85 -33.63 26.18
CA TYR A 192 -21.09 -33.07 25.07
C TYR A 192 -19.59 -33.16 25.36
N PRO A 193 -18.94 -34.33 25.14
CA PRO A 193 -17.51 -34.53 25.42
C PRO A 193 -16.57 -33.54 24.73
N TRP A 194 -17.00 -32.93 23.62
CA TRP A 194 -16.26 -31.91 22.89
C TRP A 194 -16.30 -30.52 23.59
N ALA A 195 -17.26 -30.26 24.47
CA ALA A 195 -17.42 -28.96 25.13
C ALA A 195 -16.23 -28.57 26.01
N GLY A 196 -15.58 -29.55 26.65
CA GLY A 196 -14.35 -29.31 27.41
C GLY A 196 -13.19 -28.80 26.54
N VAL A 197 -13.03 -29.34 25.32
CA VAL A 197 -12.02 -28.85 24.37
C VAL A 197 -12.38 -27.44 23.88
N ALA A 198 -13.67 -27.16 23.66
CA ALA A 198 -14.12 -25.83 23.28
C ALA A 198 -13.81 -24.79 24.38
N ARG A 199 -14.04 -25.13 25.66
CA ARG A 199 -13.64 -24.29 26.80
C ARG A 199 -12.13 -24.05 26.82
N ASP A 200 -11.33 -25.10 26.72
CA ASP A 200 -9.86 -24.97 26.77
C ASP A 200 -9.33 -24.09 25.63
N VAL A 201 -9.93 -24.18 24.44
CA VAL A 201 -9.61 -23.31 23.31
C VAL A 201 -10.03 -21.87 23.59
N ALA A 202 -11.23 -21.65 24.13
CA ALA A 202 -11.72 -20.32 24.46
C ALA A 202 -10.85 -19.62 25.52
N GLU A 203 -10.40 -20.35 26.54
CA GLU A 203 -9.46 -19.85 27.56
C GLU A 203 -8.10 -19.45 26.95
N ARG A 204 -7.57 -20.27 26.03
CA ARG A 204 -6.29 -19.98 25.35
C ARG A 204 -6.38 -18.79 24.39
N GLN A 205 -7.49 -18.66 23.66
CA GLN A 205 -7.65 -17.63 22.64
C GLN A 205 -8.20 -16.30 23.19
N GLY A 206 -8.95 -16.34 24.30
CA GLY A 206 -9.50 -15.15 24.95
C GLY A 206 -10.50 -14.38 24.08
N PHE A 207 -11.52 -15.06 23.55
CA PHE A 207 -12.50 -14.44 22.66
C PHE A 207 -13.25 -13.27 23.32
N PHE A 208 -13.45 -12.20 22.54
CA PHE A 208 -14.11 -10.98 22.99
C PHE A 208 -15.38 -10.73 22.17
N HIS A 209 -16.53 -10.63 22.85
CA HIS A 209 -17.85 -10.45 22.23
C HIS A 209 -18.38 -9.05 22.54
N TRP A 210 -18.33 -8.15 21.56
CA TRP A 210 -18.67 -6.73 21.75
C TRP A 210 -20.11 -6.53 22.20
N GLU A 211 -21.05 -7.20 21.55
CA GLU A 211 -22.49 -7.08 21.83
C GLU A 211 -22.87 -7.61 23.21
N LEU A 212 -22.07 -8.55 23.75
CA LEU A 212 -22.26 -9.09 25.10
C LEU A 212 -21.65 -8.17 26.16
N GLU A 213 -20.40 -7.72 25.96
CA GLU A 213 -19.70 -6.86 26.91
C GLU A 213 -20.33 -5.45 26.99
N PHE A 214 -20.90 -4.97 25.89
CA PHE A 214 -21.50 -3.64 25.79
C PHE A 214 -23.00 -3.68 25.46
N GLY A 215 -23.73 -4.67 25.97
CA GLY A 215 -25.16 -4.88 25.65
C GLY A 215 -26.04 -3.62 25.78
N GLN A 216 -25.79 -2.77 26.78
CA GLN A 216 -26.50 -1.49 26.96
C GLN A 216 -26.25 -0.46 25.84
N VAL A 217 -25.04 -0.44 25.28
CA VAL A 217 -24.63 0.46 24.18
C VAL A 217 -25.35 0.04 22.89
N PHE A 218 -25.33 -1.25 22.59
CA PHE A 218 -25.99 -1.80 21.41
C PHE A 218 -27.52 -1.79 21.53
N GLY A 219 -28.06 -2.12 22.71
CA GLY A 219 -29.50 -2.21 22.95
C GLY A 219 -30.22 -0.86 22.98
N SER A 220 -29.60 0.19 23.53
CA SER A 220 -30.23 1.52 23.68
C SER A 220 -29.81 2.52 22.60
N GLY A 221 -28.53 2.48 22.19
CA GLY A 221 -27.93 3.45 21.26
C GLY A 221 -27.68 2.92 19.85
N GLY A 222 -27.87 1.61 19.61
CA GLY A 222 -27.58 0.97 18.33
C GLY A 222 -26.08 0.87 17.99
N GLY A 223 -25.20 1.18 18.94
CA GLY A 223 -23.74 1.21 18.75
C GLY A 223 -23.06 2.30 19.58
N PHE A 224 -21.77 2.49 19.38
CA PHE A 224 -20.95 3.51 20.04
C PHE A 224 -21.08 4.88 19.36
N ASP A 225 -21.28 5.93 20.16
CA ASP A 225 -21.23 7.32 19.70
C ASP A 225 -19.81 7.78 19.35
N LEU A 226 -18.80 7.27 20.06
CA LEU A 226 -17.39 7.57 19.81
C LEU A 226 -16.53 6.33 19.98
N GLN A 227 -15.75 6.00 18.96
CA GLN A 227 -14.72 4.97 19.01
C GLN A 227 -13.37 5.58 18.65
N VAL A 228 -12.32 5.31 19.42
CA VAL A 228 -10.95 5.75 19.08
C VAL A 228 -9.99 4.60 19.34
N GLY A 229 -9.08 4.33 18.39
CA GLY A 229 -8.13 3.23 18.57
C GLY A 229 -6.96 3.21 17.60
N ASN A 230 -5.90 2.52 18.02
CA ASN A 230 -4.78 2.11 17.17
C ASN A 230 -4.83 0.59 17.04
N PRO A 231 -5.59 0.05 16.07
CA PRO A 231 -5.68 -1.40 15.90
C PRO A 231 -4.31 -2.00 15.54
N PRO A 232 -4.06 -3.29 15.81
CA PRO A 232 -2.76 -3.91 15.57
C PRO A 232 -2.40 -3.98 14.07
N TRP A 233 -1.21 -3.53 13.72
CA TRP A 233 -0.67 -3.54 12.33
C TRP A 233 0.03 -4.87 12.03
N VAL A 234 -0.66 -5.97 12.32
CA VAL A 234 -0.11 -7.31 12.24
C VAL A 234 -0.80 -8.08 11.14
N GLN A 235 0.01 -8.55 10.19
CA GLN A 235 -0.41 -9.52 9.20
C GLN A 235 -0.15 -10.93 9.77
N PRO A 236 -1.19 -11.72 10.11
CA PRO A 236 -0.98 -13.10 10.58
C PRO A 236 -0.30 -13.91 9.47
N LYS A 237 0.92 -14.37 9.75
CA LYS A 237 1.73 -15.19 8.84
C LYS A 237 2.29 -16.36 9.59
N TRP A 238 2.35 -17.51 8.93
CA TRP A 238 3.09 -18.65 9.44
C TRP A 238 4.60 -18.40 9.31
N LEU A 239 5.27 -18.22 10.44
CA LEU A 239 6.72 -18.04 10.53
C LEU A 239 7.33 -19.27 11.20
N GLU A 240 7.49 -20.33 10.40
CA GLU A 240 7.98 -21.63 10.89
C GLU A 240 9.30 -21.51 11.65
N ASN A 241 10.20 -20.66 11.16
CA ASN A 241 11.52 -20.43 11.75
C ASN A 241 11.42 -19.88 13.18
N VAL A 242 10.48 -18.96 13.44
CA VAL A 242 10.29 -18.36 14.78
C VAL A 242 9.69 -19.39 15.73
N VAL A 243 8.68 -20.14 15.29
CA VAL A 243 8.04 -21.17 16.12
C VAL A 243 9.03 -22.27 16.50
N LEU A 244 9.88 -22.72 15.56
CA LEU A 244 10.92 -23.70 15.86
C LEU A 244 12.05 -23.10 16.72
N ALA A 245 12.31 -21.80 16.63
CA ALA A 245 13.35 -21.13 17.40
C ALA A 245 13.07 -21.10 18.92
N GLU A 246 11.81 -21.16 19.32
CA GLU A 246 11.41 -21.36 20.73
C GLU A 246 11.92 -22.69 21.32
N ARG A 247 12.29 -23.66 20.46
CA ARG A 247 12.87 -24.94 20.86
C ARG A 247 14.35 -25.04 20.52
N ASP A 248 14.77 -24.51 19.37
CA ASP A 248 16.17 -24.44 18.95
C ASP A 248 16.49 -23.11 18.23
N PRO A 249 17.22 -22.17 18.87
CA PRO A 249 17.57 -20.87 18.30
C PRO A 249 18.27 -20.92 16.93
N TRP A 250 18.85 -22.07 16.54
CA TRP A 250 19.50 -22.28 15.26
C TRP A 250 18.63 -21.85 14.05
N PHE A 251 17.31 -22.04 14.13
CA PHE A 251 16.39 -21.71 13.03
C PHE A 251 16.29 -20.21 12.72
N THR A 252 16.68 -19.33 13.66
CA THR A 252 16.71 -17.88 13.45
C THR A 252 18.14 -17.33 13.34
N LEU A 253 19.11 -17.94 14.02
CA LEU A 253 20.49 -17.44 14.05
C LEU A 253 21.34 -17.86 12.83
N THR A 254 20.94 -18.91 12.11
CA THR A 254 21.71 -19.41 10.97
C THR A 254 21.33 -18.67 9.70
N GLU A 255 22.32 -18.06 9.04
CA GLU A 255 22.11 -17.38 7.77
C GLU A 255 22.00 -18.37 6.61
N LYS A 256 20.85 -18.38 5.93
CA LYS A 256 20.59 -19.15 4.70
C LYS A 256 21.00 -20.64 4.79
N PRO A 257 20.49 -21.39 5.77
CA PRO A 257 20.77 -22.82 5.88
C PRO A 257 20.32 -23.57 4.63
N ASN A 258 21.02 -24.65 4.29
CA ASN A 258 20.63 -25.53 3.20
C ASN A 258 19.29 -26.23 3.54
N ALA A 259 18.41 -26.40 2.54
CA ALA A 259 17.09 -27.03 2.73
C ALA A 259 17.17 -28.45 3.31
N ALA A 260 18.21 -29.22 2.96
CA ALA A 260 18.42 -30.56 3.49
C ALA A 260 18.74 -30.54 5.00
N GLU A 261 19.60 -29.61 5.42
CA GLU A 261 19.99 -29.40 6.81
C GLU A 261 18.79 -28.93 7.65
N TRP A 262 18.04 -27.96 7.13
CA TRP A 262 16.79 -27.47 7.73
C TRP A 262 15.83 -28.62 8.04
N ARG A 263 15.58 -29.49 7.05
CA ARG A 263 14.63 -30.60 7.18
C ARG A 263 15.07 -31.61 8.24
N LEU A 264 16.36 -31.96 8.26
CA LEU A 264 16.91 -32.93 9.21
C LEU A 264 16.83 -32.38 10.64
N ARG A 265 17.27 -31.14 10.85
CA ARG A 265 17.23 -30.49 12.16
C ARG A 265 15.80 -30.27 12.67
N LYS A 266 14.86 -29.93 11.77
CA LYS A 266 13.43 -29.87 12.11
C LYS A 266 12.93 -31.22 12.63
N GLN A 267 13.28 -32.32 11.97
CA GLN A 267 12.88 -33.65 12.43
C GLN A 267 13.47 -33.99 13.79
N GLU A 268 14.74 -33.68 14.02
CA GLU A 268 15.40 -33.89 15.32
C GLU A 268 14.70 -33.09 16.43
N VAL A 269 14.45 -31.80 16.22
CA VAL A 269 13.79 -30.95 17.21
C VAL A 269 12.36 -31.43 17.50
N LEU A 270 11.58 -31.75 16.47
CA LEU A 270 10.21 -32.24 16.66
C LEU A 270 10.14 -33.62 17.32
N ASN A 271 11.19 -34.44 17.23
CA ASN A 271 11.25 -35.77 17.85
C ASN A 271 12.00 -35.79 19.20
N SER A 272 12.64 -34.68 19.59
CA SER A 272 13.42 -34.60 20.84
C SER A 272 12.55 -34.63 22.11
N SER A 273 11.27 -34.26 22.00
CA SER A 273 10.30 -34.29 23.09
C SER A 273 8.90 -34.51 22.53
N ASP A 274 8.10 -35.33 23.23
CA ASP A 274 6.71 -35.59 22.88
C ASP A 274 5.82 -34.33 22.90
N ALA A 275 6.25 -33.27 23.60
CA ALA A 275 5.53 -31.99 23.66
C ALA A 275 5.76 -31.09 22.43
N ASN A 276 6.85 -31.29 21.67
CA ASN A 276 7.24 -30.37 20.61
C ASN A 276 6.32 -30.45 19.39
N ARG A 277 5.89 -31.66 19.00
CA ARG A 277 4.99 -31.85 17.88
C ARG A 277 3.58 -31.30 18.16
N PRO A 278 2.94 -31.56 19.31
CA PRO A 278 1.69 -30.91 19.70
C PRO A 278 1.80 -29.39 19.74
N TYR A 279 2.88 -28.83 20.29
CA TYR A 279 3.12 -27.38 20.31
C TYR A 279 3.17 -26.81 18.89
N PHE A 280 4.01 -27.36 18.01
CA PHE A 280 4.15 -26.92 16.63
C PHE A 280 2.82 -26.96 15.86
N LEU A 281 2.06 -28.05 16.02
CA LEU A 281 0.75 -28.20 15.39
C LEU A 281 -0.29 -27.25 16.00
N GLY A 282 -0.22 -26.97 17.30
CA GLY A 282 -1.07 -26.00 17.98
C GLY A 282 -0.86 -24.57 17.45
N GLU A 283 0.40 -24.13 17.33
CA GLU A 283 0.74 -22.83 16.74
C GLU A 283 0.28 -22.72 15.28
N LEU A 284 0.46 -23.80 14.51
CA LEU A 284 0.00 -23.85 13.13
C LEU A 284 -1.54 -23.78 13.03
N ALA A 285 -2.24 -24.52 13.89
CA ALA A 285 -3.70 -24.51 13.96
C ALA A 285 -4.22 -23.12 14.35
N ALA A 286 -3.61 -22.47 15.35
CA ALA A 286 -3.97 -21.12 15.77
C ALA A 286 -3.79 -20.10 14.62
N ASN A 287 -2.64 -20.12 13.94
CA ASN A 287 -2.39 -19.22 12.80
C ASN A 287 -3.39 -19.47 11.64
N THR A 288 -3.67 -20.74 11.36
CA THR A 288 -4.64 -21.15 10.32
C THR A 288 -6.06 -20.73 10.70
N GLY A 289 -6.44 -20.85 11.98
CA GLY A 289 -7.74 -20.42 12.49
C GLY A 289 -7.96 -18.92 12.33
N ILE A 290 -6.98 -18.09 12.72
CA ILE A 290 -7.05 -16.63 12.54
C ILE A 290 -7.20 -16.28 11.06
N THR A 291 -6.33 -16.82 10.20
CA THR A 291 -6.34 -16.48 8.77
C THR A 291 -7.61 -16.95 8.06
N SER A 292 -8.16 -18.11 8.45
CA SER A 292 -9.42 -18.66 7.93
C SER A 292 -10.62 -17.83 8.39
N ALA A 293 -10.68 -17.45 9.66
CA ALA A 293 -11.75 -16.60 10.19
C ALA A 293 -11.76 -15.23 9.49
N LEU A 294 -10.60 -14.58 9.34
CA LEU A 294 -10.45 -13.27 8.68
C LEU A 294 -10.78 -13.29 7.19
N SER A 295 -10.70 -14.46 6.54
CA SER A 295 -11.01 -14.63 5.11
C SER A 295 -12.41 -15.23 4.88
N SER A 296 -13.15 -15.52 5.94
CA SER A 296 -14.49 -16.08 5.88
C SER A 296 -15.49 -15.05 5.34
N PRO A 297 -16.25 -15.36 4.26
CA PRO A 297 -17.28 -14.47 3.74
C PRO A 297 -18.44 -14.25 4.72
N ALA A 298 -18.68 -15.20 5.63
CA ALA A 298 -19.74 -15.09 6.63
C ALA A 298 -19.38 -14.10 7.75
N THR A 299 -18.09 -13.97 8.08
CA THR A 299 -17.62 -13.15 9.21
C THR A 299 -17.07 -11.81 8.74
N TYR A 300 -16.28 -11.80 7.66
CA TYR A 300 -15.60 -10.62 7.11
C TYR A 300 -15.78 -10.53 5.59
N PRO A 301 -17.01 -10.26 5.09
CA PRO A 301 -17.30 -10.23 3.66
C PRO A 301 -16.44 -9.22 2.87
N LEU A 302 -16.04 -8.11 3.51
CA LEU A 302 -15.21 -7.08 2.88
C LEU A 302 -13.74 -7.48 2.72
N LEU A 303 -13.27 -8.51 3.44
CA LEU A 303 -11.87 -8.96 3.43
C LEU A 303 -11.62 -10.13 2.50
N VAL A 304 -12.67 -10.73 1.92
CA VAL A 304 -12.58 -11.88 1.03
C VAL A 304 -11.64 -11.57 -0.15
N GLY A 305 -10.66 -12.45 -0.37
CA GLY A 305 -9.67 -12.31 -1.44
C GLY A 305 -8.52 -11.32 -1.16
N THR A 306 -8.59 -10.56 -0.06
CA THR A 306 -7.51 -9.69 0.39
C THR A 306 -6.49 -10.46 1.23
N LYS A 307 -5.31 -9.87 1.48
CA LYS A 307 -4.39 -10.42 2.48
C LYS A 307 -4.95 -10.17 3.89
N SER A 308 -5.00 -11.22 4.71
CA SER A 308 -5.44 -11.14 6.10
C SER A 308 -4.55 -10.19 6.89
N ASP A 309 -5.13 -9.11 7.42
CA ASP A 309 -4.45 -8.10 8.22
C ASP A 309 -5.41 -7.65 9.33
N LEU A 310 -4.94 -7.66 10.58
CA LEU A 310 -5.83 -7.47 11.74
C LEU A 310 -6.47 -6.09 11.75
N TYR A 311 -5.75 -5.04 11.36
CA TYR A 311 -6.33 -3.69 11.37
C TYR A 311 -7.57 -3.59 10.47
N ARG A 312 -7.61 -4.34 9.35
CA ARG A 312 -8.74 -4.35 8.43
C ARG A 312 -9.98 -4.99 9.06
N ALA A 313 -9.81 -6.04 9.86
CA ALA A 313 -10.90 -6.62 10.62
C ALA A 313 -11.44 -5.62 11.65
N PHE A 314 -10.56 -4.96 12.41
CA PHE A 314 -10.96 -3.91 13.33
C PHE A 314 -11.72 -2.77 12.64
N MET A 315 -11.27 -2.31 11.47
CA MET A 315 -12.00 -1.31 10.68
C MET A 315 -13.44 -1.76 10.39
N THR A 316 -13.63 -2.99 9.91
CA THR A 316 -14.96 -3.51 9.59
C THR A 316 -15.86 -3.64 10.83
N GLN A 317 -15.28 -4.02 11.98
CA GLN A 317 -16.02 -4.08 13.24
C GLN A 317 -16.42 -2.69 13.74
N VAL A 318 -15.50 -1.73 13.69
CA VAL A 318 -15.75 -0.34 14.09
C VAL A 318 -16.91 0.27 13.27
N TRP A 319 -16.96 0.02 11.97
CA TRP A 319 -18.07 0.45 11.13
C TRP A 319 -19.41 -0.23 11.49
N ARG A 320 -19.38 -1.52 11.87
CA ARG A 320 -20.58 -2.24 12.32
C ARG A 320 -21.07 -1.76 13.68
N HIS A 321 -20.17 -1.32 14.55
CA HIS A 321 -20.49 -0.93 15.92
C HIS A 321 -20.74 0.57 16.06
N ILE A 322 -20.76 1.35 14.98
CA ILE A 322 -21.00 2.80 15.07
C ILE A 322 -22.49 3.09 15.21
N ALA A 323 -22.86 3.96 16.16
CA ALA A 323 -24.23 4.43 16.29
C ALA A 323 -24.65 5.27 15.08
N PRO A 324 -25.96 5.50 14.83
CA PRO A 324 -26.46 6.30 13.69
C PRO A 324 -25.90 7.73 13.58
N HIS A 325 -25.43 8.31 14.68
CA HIS A 325 -24.77 9.62 14.72
C HIS A 325 -23.35 9.55 15.30
N GLY A 326 -22.80 8.35 15.40
CA GLY A 326 -21.48 8.11 15.97
C GLY A 326 -20.34 8.48 15.03
N SER A 327 -19.15 8.61 15.59
CA SER A 327 -17.89 8.83 14.88
C SER A 327 -16.81 7.88 15.39
N ALA A 328 -15.90 7.48 14.52
CA ALA A 328 -14.76 6.65 14.88
C ALA A 328 -13.44 7.20 14.36
N GLY A 329 -12.40 7.25 15.19
CA GLY A 329 -11.05 7.66 14.82
C GLY A 329 -10.06 6.51 14.94
N LEU A 330 -9.49 6.06 13.83
CA LEU A 330 -8.49 4.98 13.83
C LEU A 330 -7.15 5.42 13.26
N ILE A 331 -6.07 4.93 13.86
CA ILE A 331 -4.70 5.07 13.34
C ILE A 331 -4.24 3.70 12.82
N HIS A 332 -4.06 3.57 11.51
CA HIS A 332 -3.62 2.31 10.90
C HIS A 332 -2.99 2.53 9.51
N PRO A 333 -2.35 1.51 8.91
CA PRO A 333 -1.79 1.62 7.57
C PRO A 333 -2.84 1.80 6.46
N ASP A 334 -2.41 2.40 5.35
CA ASP A 334 -3.27 2.73 4.20
C ASP A 334 -3.29 1.63 3.13
N THR A 335 -2.84 0.42 3.46
CA THR A 335 -2.61 -0.63 2.44
C THR A 335 -3.89 -1.06 1.71
N HIS A 336 -5.07 -0.82 2.31
CA HIS A 336 -6.37 -1.05 1.69
C HIS A 336 -6.72 -0.02 0.58
N PHE A 337 -6.12 1.17 0.59
CA PHE A 337 -6.35 2.19 -0.44
C PHE A 337 -5.58 1.93 -1.75
N GLY A 338 -4.44 1.24 -1.69
CA GLY A 338 -3.58 0.99 -2.87
C GLY A 338 -3.76 -0.37 -3.53
N GLY A 339 -4.19 -1.39 -2.80
CA GLY A 339 -4.13 -2.78 -3.25
C GLY A 339 -5.14 -3.15 -4.35
N VAL A 340 -4.75 -4.04 -5.26
CA VAL A 340 -5.56 -4.49 -6.41
C VAL A 340 -6.78 -5.30 -5.96
N ARG A 341 -6.64 -6.13 -4.92
CA ARG A 341 -7.71 -7.01 -4.44
C ARG A 341 -8.60 -6.34 -3.38
N GLU A 342 -8.18 -5.18 -2.90
CA GLU A 342 -8.81 -4.42 -1.83
C GLU A 342 -9.94 -3.49 -2.31
N GLY A 343 -10.45 -3.67 -3.53
CA GLY A 343 -11.51 -2.84 -4.11
C GLY A 343 -12.76 -2.74 -3.23
N THR A 344 -13.25 -3.88 -2.74
CA THR A 344 -14.49 -3.95 -1.94
C THR A 344 -14.36 -3.22 -0.61
N ILE A 345 -13.32 -3.50 0.17
CA ILE A 345 -13.06 -2.79 1.44
C ILE A 345 -12.75 -1.31 1.21
N ARG A 346 -12.07 -0.96 0.11
CA ARG A 346 -11.80 0.44 -0.24
C ARG A 346 -13.07 1.21 -0.54
N ALA A 347 -13.99 0.63 -1.31
CA ALA A 347 -15.29 1.23 -1.55
C ALA A 347 -16.05 1.44 -0.24
N ALA A 348 -16.08 0.43 0.64
CA ALA A 348 -16.69 0.57 1.96
C ALA A 348 -16.01 1.67 2.79
N ALA A 349 -14.67 1.76 2.79
CA ALA A 349 -13.95 2.80 3.49
C ALA A 349 -14.36 4.20 3.02
N TYR A 350 -14.45 4.44 1.70
CA TYR A 350 -14.87 5.75 1.17
C TYR A 350 -16.29 6.16 1.59
N LEU A 351 -17.21 5.21 1.79
CA LEU A 351 -18.56 5.53 2.27
C LEU A 351 -18.56 6.00 3.73
N HIS A 352 -17.66 5.48 4.54
CA HIS A 352 -17.56 5.81 5.96
C HIS A 352 -16.65 7.00 6.24
N LEU A 353 -15.66 7.25 5.39
CA LEU A 353 -14.61 8.24 5.63
C LEU A 353 -15.18 9.67 5.70
N ARG A 354 -14.59 10.50 6.56
CA ARG A 354 -14.86 11.94 6.72
C ARG A 354 -13.59 12.76 6.66
N VAL A 355 -12.53 12.25 7.30
CA VAL A 355 -11.18 12.80 7.22
C VAL A 355 -10.20 11.65 7.05
N HIS A 356 -9.27 11.81 6.12
CA HIS A 356 -8.12 10.94 5.95
C HIS A 356 -6.86 11.77 5.93
N ALA A 357 -5.97 11.51 6.89
CA ALA A 357 -4.68 12.17 6.98
C ALA A 357 -3.57 11.12 6.88
N HIS A 358 -2.87 11.09 5.75
CA HIS A 358 -1.75 10.18 5.51
C HIS A 358 -0.44 10.79 6.00
N PHE A 359 0.28 10.03 6.81
CA PHE A 359 1.55 10.39 7.43
C PHE A 359 2.69 9.50 6.95
N VAL A 360 3.87 10.10 6.83
CA VAL A 360 5.13 9.41 6.61
C VAL A 360 6.00 9.63 7.82
N ASN A 361 6.54 8.56 8.43
CA ASN A 361 7.40 8.61 9.60
C ASN A 361 8.84 9.10 9.29
N SER A 362 8.98 10.02 8.33
CA SER A 362 10.27 10.56 7.92
C SER A 362 10.99 11.21 9.09
N SER A 363 12.28 10.92 9.26
CA SER A 363 13.05 11.34 10.45
C SER A 363 12.49 10.83 11.79
N ARG A 364 11.67 9.77 11.78
CA ARG A 364 11.11 9.12 12.98
C ARG A 364 10.33 10.07 13.92
N TRP A 365 9.68 11.08 13.35
CA TRP A 365 8.99 12.09 14.16
C TRP A 365 7.80 11.54 14.98
N ALA A 366 7.20 10.42 14.54
CA ALA A 366 6.04 9.82 15.20
C ALA A 366 6.41 8.58 16.03
N PHE A 367 7.22 7.68 15.47
CA PHE A 367 7.59 6.40 16.08
C PHE A 367 9.07 6.10 15.89
N ASP A 368 9.83 5.97 16.97
CA ASP A 368 11.29 5.77 16.95
C ASP A 368 11.71 4.34 16.57
N ASP A 369 10.85 3.37 16.87
CA ASP A 369 11.02 1.94 16.64
C ASP A 369 10.64 1.50 15.22
N LEU A 370 9.91 2.34 14.49
CA LEU A 370 9.51 2.07 13.11
C LEU A 370 10.51 2.61 12.08
N ASN A 371 10.40 2.09 10.86
CA ASN A 371 11.19 2.56 9.72
C ASN A 371 10.87 4.06 9.44
N TRP A 372 11.88 4.82 9.03
CA TRP A 372 11.75 6.21 8.61
C TRP A 372 10.86 6.37 7.36
N SER A 373 10.69 5.31 6.58
CA SER A 373 9.78 5.26 5.43
C SER A 373 8.43 4.63 5.76
N GLN A 374 8.12 4.37 7.04
CA GLN A 374 6.83 3.80 7.41
C GLN A 374 5.72 4.81 7.13
N GLU A 375 4.68 4.34 6.42
CA GLU A 375 3.48 5.10 6.11
C GLU A 375 2.30 4.61 6.96
N PHE A 376 1.47 5.52 7.42
CA PHE A 376 0.25 5.24 8.19
C PHE A 376 -0.75 6.40 8.05
N GLY A 377 -2.02 6.15 8.35
CA GLY A 377 -3.07 7.15 8.25
C GLY A 377 -3.84 7.32 9.56
N MET A 378 -4.34 8.54 9.78
CA MET A 378 -5.43 8.80 10.70
C MET A 378 -6.74 8.89 9.91
N HIS A 379 -7.72 8.10 10.32
CA HIS A 379 -8.98 7.93 9.64
C HIS A 379 -10.12 8.29 10.56
N ILE A 380 -10.91 9.29 10.17
CA ILE A 380 -12.17 9.61 10.84
C ILE A 380 -13.29 9.03 9.99
N TYR A 381 -14.01 8.08 10.57
CA TYR A 381 -15.17 7.41 10.01
C TYR A 381 -16.45 7.91 10.67
N GLY A 382 -17.53 7.96 9.89
CA GLY A 382 -18.90 8.13 10.35
C GLY A 382 -19.80 7.07 9.72
N THR A 383 -21.11 7.29 9.80
CA THR A 383 -22.09 6.42 9.14
C THR A 383 -21.94 6.40 7.61
N PRO A 384 -22.36 5.33 6.92
CA PRO A 384 -22.22 5.25 5.46
C PRO A 384 -22.96 6.40 4.74
N GLN A 385 -22.28 7.08 3.83
CA GLN A 385 -22.85 8.05 2.89
C GLN A 385 -22.14 7.97 1.53
N GLU A 386 -22.61 8.71 0.52
CA GLU A 386 -21.83 8.86 -0.72
C GLU A 386 -20.44 9.43 -0.43
N PRO A 387 -19.37 8.98 -1.13
CA PRO A 387 -18.01 9.42 -0.85
C PRO A 387 -17.90 10.94 -0.80
N ASP A 388 -17.55 11.45 0.39
CA ASP A 388 -17.41 12.87 0.67
C ASP A 388 -16.51 13.07 1.90
N PHE A 389 -15.21 13.31 1.69
CA PHE A 389 -14.23 13.40 2.78
C PHE A 389 -13.08 14.35 2.47
N ARG A 390 -12.44 14.86 3.54
CA ARG A 390 -11.20 15.65 3.44
C ARG A 390 -10.00 14.72 3.44
N HIS A 391 -9.14 14.85 2.45
CA HIS A 391 -7.91 14.10 2.32
C HIS A 391 -6.71 15.04 2.45
N VAL A 392 -5.77 14.67 3.31
CA VAL A 392 -4.50 15.37 3.50
C VAL A 392 -3.40 14.33 3.42
N SER A 393 -2.39 14.55 2.60
CA SER A 393 -1.35 13.54 2.35
C SER A 393 0.06 14.05 2.65
N GLU A 394 1.03 13.13 2.62
CA GLU A 394 2.46 13.44 2.80
C GLU A 394 2.80 14.21 4.09
N LEU A 395 2.04 13.99 5.17
CA LEU A 395 2.24 14.69 6.43
C LEU A 395 3.44 14.14 7.22
N ARG A 396 4.22 15.05 7.82
CA ARG A 396 5.40 14.74 8.64
C ARG A 396 5.37 15.43 10.00
N GLY A 397 4.15 15.62 10.52
CA GLY A 397 3.87 16.21 11.82
C GLY A 397 2.36 16.22 12.09
N ALA A 398 1.96 15.89 13.31
CA ALA A 398 0.54 15.80 13.68
C ALA A 398 -0.17 17.16 13.60
N GLU A 399 0.49 18.22 14.05
CA GLU A 399 -0.02 19.60 14.04
C GLU A 399 -0.33 20.15 12.65
N VAL A 400 0.27 19.58 11.60
CA VAL A 400 0.05 20.05 10.22
C VAL A 400 -1.41 19.86 9.82
N LEU A 401 -2.07 18.80 10.28
CA LEU A 401 -3.46 18.50 9.94
C LEU A 401 -4.46 19.54 10.47
N PRO A 402 -4.64 19.71 11.80
CA PRO A 402 -5.64 20.63 12.33
C PRO A 402 -5.37 22.08 11.92
N ASN A 403 -4.10 22.47 11.83
CA ASN A 403 -3.72 23.81 11.39
C ASN A 403 -3.98 24.02 9.89
N SER A 404 -3.86 22.99 9.04
CA SER A 404 -4.22 23.11 7.62
C SER A 404 -5.73 23.23 7.40
N LEU A 405 -6.54 22.58 8.24
CA LEU A 405 -8.01 22.65 8.18
C LEU A 405 -8.56 24.03 8.56
N THR A 406 -7.82 24.81 9.36
CA THR A 406 -8.21 26.14 9.84
C THR A 406 -7.44 27.28 9.20
N HIS A 407 -6.51 26.98 8.29
CA HIS A 407 -5.66 27.95 7.62
C HIS A 407 -6.44 28.87 6.67
N ASP A 408 -6.09 30.15 6.61
CA ASP A 408 -6.81 31.19 5.83
C ASP A 408 -6.57 31.11 4.31
N GLY A 409 -5.50 30.42 3.90
CA GLY A 409 -5.10 30.17 2.51
C GLY A 409 -4.10 31.17 1.95
N ARG A 410 -3.51 32.04 2.79
CA ARG A 410 -2.51 33.03 2.39
C ARG A 410 -1.09 32.51 2.58
N GLY A 411 -0.16 33.01 1.78
CA GLY A 411 1.27 32.68 1.88
C GLY A 411 1.72 31.65 0.84
N ALA A 412 2.97 31.20 0.98
CA ALA A 412 3.56 30.24 0.06
C ALA A 412 3.01 28.83 0.30
N THR A 413 2.63 28.15 -0.77
CA THR A 413 2.15 26.77 -0.69
C THR A 413 3.28 25.82 -0.25
N PRO A 414 2.95 24.77 0.52
CA PRO A 414 3.92 23.78 0.96
C PRO A 414 4.23 22.73 -0.12
N GLY A 415 5.32 21.99 0.07
CA GLY A 415 5.66 20.82 -0.73
C GLY A 415 5.98 19.59 0.13
N ILE A 416 6.75 18.65 -0.41
CA ILE A 416 7.32 17.53 0.38
C ILE A 416 8.51 18.01 1.23
N LYS A 417 9.34 18.91 0.68
CA LYS A 417 10.45 19.56 1.39
C LYS A 417 10.44 21.07 1.18
N HIS A 418 10.98 21.78 2.15
CA HIS A 418 11.19 23.22 2.13
C HIS A 418 12.54 23.53 2.76
N ASN A 419 13.39 24.30 2.05
CA ASN A 419 14.74 24.66 2.50
C ASN A 419 15.59 23.47 2.98
N GLY A 420 15.55 22.36 2.25
CA GLY A 420 16.30 21.13 2.55
C GLY A 420 15.70 20.24 3.64
N ALA A 421 14.74 20.73 4.44
CA ALA A 421 14.04 19.97 5.46
C ALA A 421 12.68 19.44 4.97
N TRP A 422 12.11 18.46 5.67
CA TRP A 422 10.73 18.03 5.43
C TRP A 422 9.76 19.18 5.70
N ASP A 423 8.81 19.40 4.79
CA ASP A 423 7.90 20.54 4.91
C ASP A 423 6.73 20.21 5.85
N VAL A 424 6.77 20.79 7.04
CA VAL A 424 5.74 20.67 8.09
C VAL A 424 4.87 21.93 8.21
N ARG A 425 4.89 22.82 7.21
CA ARG A 425 4.04 24.01 7.24
C ARG A 425 2.58 23.64 6.96
N PRO A 426 1.63 24.06 7.81
CA PRO A 426 0.21 23.91 7.51
C PRO A 426 -0.21 24.87 6.40
N HIS A 427 -1.17 24.45 5.57
CA HIS A 427 -1.77 25.32 4.56
C HIS A 427 -3.11 24.75 4.08
N ARG A 428 -4.07 25.63 3.76
CA ARG A 428 -5.40 25.22 3.26
C ARG A 428 -5.31 24.37 2.00
N GLU A 429 -4.38 24.70 1.11
CA GLU A 429 -4.13 23.92 -0.12
C GLU A 429 -3.74 22.46 0.13
N ARG A 430 -3.29 22.06 1.33
CA ARG A 430 -3.05 20.63 1.62
C ARG A 430 -4.35 19.82 1.72
N VAL A 431 -5.49 20.50 1.89
CA VAL A 431 -6.79 19.86 2.11
C VAL A 431 -7.46 19.61 0.76
N VAL A 432 -7.41 18.37 0.32
CA VAL A 432 -8.03 17.90 -0.92
C VAL A 432 -9.41 17.37 -0.58
N HIS A 433 -10.45 17.91 -1.19
CA HIS A 433 -11.82 17.46 -0.98
C HIS A 433 -12.16 16.32 -1.94
N VAL A 434 -12.29 15.10 -1.42
CA VAL A 434 -12.55 13.90 -2.22
C VAL A 434 -14.02 13.55 -2.18
N ASN A 435 -14.64 13.62 -3.36
CA ASN A 435 -16.01 13.21 -3.60
C ASN A 435 -16.09 12.24 -4.78
N THR A 436 -17.29 11.73 -5.10
CA THR A 436 -17.49 10.82 -6.23
C THR A 436 -16.97 11.38 -7.56
N LYS A 437 -17.13 12.69 -7.83
CA LYS A 437 -16.60 13.32 -9.05
C LYS A 437 -15.08 13.25 -9.11
N LEU A 438 -14.41 13.54 -7.99
CA LEU A 438 -12.96 13.45 -7.90
C LEU A 438 -12.46 12.01 -8.07
N LEU A 439 -13.14 11.04 -7.45
CA LEU A 439 -12.85 9.62 -7.63
C LEU A 439 -13.02 9.18 -9.09
N THR A 440 -14.01 9.70 -9.82
CA THR A 440 -14.18 9.44 -11.26
C THR A 440 -12.99 9.94 -12.07
N SER A 441 -12.48 11.14 -11.76
CA SER A 441 -11.26 11.67 -12.39
C SER A 441 -10.05 10.76 -12.15
N TRP A 442 -9.84 10.31 -10.90
CA TRP A 442 -8.75 9.40 -10.56
C TRP A 442 -8.92 8.01 -11.18
N HIS A 443 -10.16 7.55 -11.33
CA HIS A 443 -10.50 6.29 -11.99
C HIS A 443 -10.06 6.31 -13.45
N ALA A 444 -10.40 7.40 -14.15
CA ALA A 444 -10.01 7.64 -15.54
C ALA A 444 -8.49 7.73 -15.70
N LEU A 445 -7.79 8.47 -14.84
CA LEU A 445 -6.32 8.57 -14.87
C LEU A 445 -5.63 7.21 -14.82
N ARG A 446 -6.10 6.33 -13.92
CA ARG A 446 -5.48 5.01 -13.71
C ARG A 446 -5.86 3.99 -14.79
N GLY A 447 -6.86 4.28 -15.64
CA GLY A 447 -7.46 3.30 -16.53
C GLY A 447 -7.98 2.08 -15.77
N SER A 448 -8.53 2.28 -14.57
CA SER A 448 -8.96 1.19 -13.70
C SER A 448 -10.18 0.49 -14.29
N ALA A 449 -10.24 -0.85 -14.21
CA ALA A 449 -11.47 -1.58 -14.49
C ALA A 449 -12.34 -1.65 -13.21
N GLY A 450 -13.66 -1.65 -13.38
CA GLY A 450 -14.61 -1.82 -12.28
C GLY A 450 -15.30 -0.54 -11.84
N GLU A 451 -15.81 -0.52 -10.60
CA GLU A 451 -16.59 0.60 -10.08
C GLU A 451 -15.70 1.77 -9.66
N VAL A 452 -16.19 3.00 -9.86
CA VAL A 452 -15.50 4.24 -9.46
C VAL A 452 -15.14 4.25 -7.97
N LYS A 453 -16.03 3.74 -7.11
CA LYS A 453 -15.81 3.67 -5.65
C LYS A 453 -14.68 2.71 -5.26
N GLN A 454 -14.26 1.81 -6.16
CA GLN A 454 -13.13 0.91 -5.94
C GLN A 454 -11.80 1.50 -6.45
N THR A 455 -11.77 2.75 -6.89
CA THR A 455 -10.55 3.39 -7.39
C THR A 455 -9.52 3.55 -6.29
N SER A 456 -8.27 3.16 -6.55
CA SER A 456 -7.16 3.37 -5.61
C SER A 456 -6.94 4.85 -5.33
N LEU A 457 -6.77 5.20 -4.06
CA LEU A 457 -6.57 6.58 -3.62
C LEU A 457 -5.28 7.16 -4.25
N LEU A 458 -5.32 8.43 -4.64
CA LEU A 458 -4.14 9.22 -4.98
C LEU A 458 -3.76 10.08 -3.77
N TYR A 459 -2.48 10.43 -3.65
CA TYR A 459 -1.96 11.17 -2.50
C TYR A 459 -1.39 12.54 -2.89
N PRO A 460 -2.16 13.44 -3.54
CA PRO A 460 -1.71 14.81 -3.89
C PRO A 460 -1.31 15.61 -2.65
N VAL A 461 -0.20 16.36 -2.74
CA VAL A 461 0.26 17.21 -1.62
C VAL A 461 -0.59 18.47 -1.55
N LEU A 462 -1.00 19.00 -2.71
CA LEU A 462 -1.80 20.21 -2.86
C LEU A 462 -3.08 19.97 -3.66
N ALA A 463 -4.15 20.67 -3.32
CA ALA A 463 -5.39 20.73 -4.08
C ALA A 463 -5.17 21.30 -5.49
N SER A 464 -4.23 22.24 -5.65
CA SER A 464 -3.83 22.77 -6.96
C SER A 464 -3.22 21.75 -7.93
N GLU A 465 -2.80 20.57 -7.46
CA GLU A 465 -2.37 19.46 -8.34
C GLU A 465 -3.55 18.85 -9.13
N GLN A 466 -4.78 19.07 -8.69
CA GLN A 466 -5.96 18.38 -9.22
C GLN A 466 -6.23 18.71 -10.68
N GLY A 467 -6.02 19.95 -11.10
CA GLY A 467 -6.23 20.32 -12.50
C GLY A 467 -5.25 19.61 -13.45
N ALA A 468 -4.02 19.31 -13.00
CA ALA A 468 -3.11 18.50 -13.80
C ALA A 468 -3.50 17.01 -13.84
N ILE A 469 -4.05 16.49 -12.74
CA ILE A 469 -4.61 15.13 -12.70
C ILE A 469 -5.77 15.01 -13.70
N GLU A 470 -6.68 15.98 -13.72
CA GLU A 470 -7.81 16.03 -14.67
C GLU A 470 -7.34 16.15 -16.11
N ALA A 471 -6.38 17.03 -16.39
CA ALA A 471 -5.78 17.17 -17.71
C ALA A 471 -5.20 15.84 -18.21
N LEU A 472 -4.39 15.17 -17.39
CA LEU A 472 -3.84 13.84 -17.70
C LEU A 472 -4.92 12.78 -17.89
N ALA A 473 -5.96 12.77 -17.06
CA ALA A 473 -7.07 11.81 -17.15
C ALA A 473 -7.93 12.02 -18.40
N SER A 474 -8.09 13.27 -18.85
CA SER A 474 -8.86 13.64 -20.03
C SER A 474 -8.13 13.39 -21.35
N HIS A 475 -6.81 13.16 -21.29
CA HIS A 475 -6.00 12.94 -22.48
C HIS A 475 -6.24 11.54 -23.06
N GLY A 476 -7.11 11.46 -24.09
CA GLY A 476 -7.53 10.19 -24.68
C GLY A 476 -6.50 9.48 -25.57
N ASN A 477 -5.34 10.09 -25.85
CA ASN A 477 -4.33 9.49 -26.72
C ASN A 477 -3.24 8.78 -25.90
N SER A 478 -3.22 7.45 -25.96
CA SER A 478 -2.21 6.63 -25.30
C SER A 478 -1.30 5.93 -26.30
N LEU A 479 -0.17 5.41 -25.84
CA LEU A 479 0.73 4.65 -26.70
C LEU A 479 0.07 3.41 -27.29
N ALA A 480 -0.90 2.79 -26.61
CA ALA A 480 -1.66 1.66 -27.12
C ALA A 480 -2.28 1.93 -28.50
N ASN A 481 -2.70 3.17 -28.77
CA ASN A 481 -3.31 3.60 -30.04
C ASN A 481 -2.35 3.47 -31.24
N TYR A 482 -1.04 3.44 -31.01
CA TYR A 482 -0.01 3.36 -32.04
C TYR A 482 0.62 1.96 -32.16
N HIS A 483 0.04 0.95 -31.50
CA HIS A 483 0.48 -0.44 -31.54
C HIS A 483 2.01 -0.62 -31.38
N PRO A 484 2.60 -0.16 -30.25
CA PRO A 484 4.05 -0.11 -30.07
C PRO A 484 4.64 -1.51 -30.07
N TRP A 485 5.78 -1.67 -30.75
CA TRP A 485 6.59 -2.87 -30.61
C TRP A 485 7.51 -2.68 -29.40
N ILE A 486 7.27 -3.43 -28.33
CA ILE A 486 7.96 -3.29 -27.05
C ILE A 486 8.75 -4.58 -26.74
N THR A 487 9.93 -4.44 -26.14
CA THR A 487 10.75 -5.56 -25.66
C THR A 487 11.39 -5.26 -24.31
N THR A 488 11.60 -6.32 -23.51
CA THR A 488 12.43 -6.27 -22.29
C THR A 488 13.91 -6.45 -22.60
N GLY A 489 14.29 -6.82 -23.83
CA GLY A 489 15.65 -7.25 -24.11
C GLY A 489 15.98 -8.58 -23.41
N TYR A 490 17.23 -8.77 -23.02
CA TYR A 490 17.68 -10.03 -22.41
C TYR A 490 17.33 -10.13 -20.93
N ASP A 491 16.71 -11.24 -20.52
CA ASP A 491 16.72 -11.66 -19.12
C ASP A 491 18.16 -12.02 -18.73
N GLU A 492 18.70 -11.33 -17.72
CA GLU A 492 20.12 -11.44 -17.39
C GLU A 492 20.50 -12.84 -16.90
N GLY A 493 19.62 -13.47 -16.11
CA GLY A 493 19.87 -14.79 -15.56
C GLY A 493 19.78 -15.88 -16.63
N ALA A 494 18.72 -15.84 -17.44
CA ALA A 494 18.51 -16.79 -18.52
C ALA A 494 19.57 -16.64 -19.62
N ALA A 495 19.83 -15.43 -20.09
CA ALA A 495 20.77 -15.21 -21.19
C ALA A 495 22.22 -15.59 -20.83
N LYS A 496 22.62 -15.48 -19.56
CA LYS A 496 23.92 -16.02 -19.08
C LYS A 496 23.92 -17.54 -19.04
N LYS A 497 22.83 -18.15 -18.58
CA LYS A 497 22.68 -19.61 -18.53
C LYS A 497 22.69 -20.23 -19.92
N ASP A 498 22.07 -19.56 -20.88
CA ASP A 498 21.97 -19.99 -22.28
C ASP A 498 23.24 -19.67 -23.10
N GLY A 499 24.25 -19.03 -22.49
CA GLY A 499 25.52 -18.71 -23.15
C GLY A 499 25.44 -17.59 -24.19
N LEU A 500 24.38 -16.75 -24.17
CA LEU A 500 24.21 -15.64 -25.10
C LEU A 500 25.06 -14.42 -24.70
N ILE A 501 25.11 -14.12 -23.39
CA ILE A 501 25.88 -13.00 -22.83
C ILE A 501 26.71 -13.47 -21.64
N ARG A 502 27.81 -12.76 -21.36
CA ARG A 502 28.64 -12.99 -20.16
C ARG A 502 29.08 -11.67 -19.55
N TRP A 503 29.41 -11.70 -18.27
CA TRP A 503 30.04 -10.57 -17.60
C TRP A 503 31.50 -10.43 -18.08
N SER A 504 31.81 -9.33 -18.73
CA SER A 504 33.18 -8.93 -19.09
C SER A 504 33.19 -7.40 -19.18
N ASN A 505 33.78 -6.74 -18.19
CA ASN A 505 33.85 -5.28 -18.15
C ASN A 505 35.01 -4.80 -19.02
N GLN A 506 34.69 -4.25 -20.19
CA GLN A 506 35.67 -3.88 -21.20
C GLN A 506 35.14 -2.84 -22.19
N ASN A 507 36.06 -2.20 -22.90
CA ASN A 507 35.75 -1.42 -24.10
C ASN A 507 35.40 -2.37 -25.25
N VAL A 508 34.42 -1.97 -26.07
CA VAL A 508 34.06 -2.65 -27.32
C VAL A 508 34.30 -1.70 -28.48
N SER A 509 34.72 -2.23 -29.63
CA SER A 509 35.05 -1.42 -30.81
C SER A 509 33.83 -1.03 -31.63
N GLU A 510 32.76 -1.83 -31.57
CA GLU A 510 31.54 -1.61 -32.32
C GLU A 510 30.35 -1.31 -31.42
N PHE A 511 29.51 -0.38 -31.85
CA PHE A 511 28.32 0.03 -31.12
C PHE A 511 27.25 -1.09 -31.04
N SER A 512 27.25 -2.01 -32.01
CA SER A 512 26.42 -3.24 -32.04
C SER A 512 26.77 -4.24 -30.93
N GLU A 513 28.00 -4.22 -30.42
CA GLU A 513 28.44 -5.13 -29.36
C GLU A 513 28.11 -4.61 -27.95
N VAL A 514 27.66 -3.36 -27.83
CA VAL A 514 27.28 -2.76 -26.56
C VAL A 514 25.99 -3.38 -26.05
N ILE A 515 26.03 -3.90 -24.82
CA ILE A 515 24.84 -4.30 -24.08
C ILE A 515 24.60 -3.28 -22.97
N LEU A 516 23.52 -2.50 -23.11
CA LEU A 516 23.21 -1.40 -22.21
C LEU A 516 22.58 -1.87 -20.90
N GLN A 517 22.90 -1.12 -19.84
CA GLN A 517 22.28 -1.16 -18.52
C GLN A 517 21.69 0.21 -18.20
N GLY A 518 20.74 0.27 -17.25
CA GLY A 518 20.04 1.51 -16.88
C GLY A 518 20.94 2.75 -16.71
N PRO A 519 22.06 2.69 -15.97
CA PRO A 519 22.92 3.86 -15.76
C PRO A 519 23.52 4.47 -17.03
N HIS A 520 23.58 3.75 -18.16
CA HIS A 520 24.19 4.26 -19.39
C HIS A 520 23.48 5.49 -19.95
N PHE A 521 22.16 5.62 -19.75
CA PHE A 521 21.36 6.74 -20.23
C PHE A 521 20.50 7.34 -19.11
N ALA A 522 20.07 8.58 -19.28
CA ALA A 522 19.16 9.30 -18.38
C ALA A 522 18.08 10.02 -19.20
N SER A 523 17.31 10.92 -18.58
CA SER A 523 16.18 11.61 -19.25
C SER A 523 16.69 12.49 -20.39
N ALA A 524 16.30 12.14 -21.63
CA ALA A 524 16.78 12.71 -22.89
C ALA A 524 18.32 12.80 -23.00
N LEU A 525 19.04 11.86 -22.38
CA LEU A 525 20.50 11.80 -22.38
C LEU A 525 20.96 10.36 -22.65
N PRO A 526 21.19 9.98 -23.92
CA PRO A 526 21.59 8.61 -24.27
C PRO A 526 22.94 8.15 -23.68
N PHE A 527 23.85 9.10 -23.40
CA PHE A 527 25.16 8.85 -22.81
C PHE A 527 25.28 9.63 -21.49
N SER A 528 24.86 8.99 -20.41
CA SER A 528 24.86 9.57 -19.05
C SER A 528 26.05 9.13 -18.22
N LYS A 529 26.32 7.81 -18.20
CA LYS A 529 27.40 7.21 -17.41
C LYS A 529 27.98 6.02 -18.15
N GLU A 530 29.19 5.64 -17.79
CA GLU A 530 29.81 4.38 -18.21
C GLU A 530 30.44 3.67 -17.01
N PRO A 531 30.53 2.33 -17.02
CA PRO A 531 31.19 1.60 -15.95
C PRO A 531 32.71 1.84 -15.97
N LYS A 532 33.33 2.00 -14.80
CA LYS A 532 34.79 2.04 -14.66
C LYS A 532 35.38 0.69 -15.00
N ILE A 533 36.65 0.67 -15.42
CA ILE A 533 37.43 -0.56 -15.58
C ILE A 533 38.49 -0.63 -14.46
N PRO A 534 38.42 -1.60 -13.54
CA PRO A 534 37.37 -2.62 -13.36
C PRO A 534 36.11 -2.09 -12.65
N CYS A 535 34.93 -2.61 -13.03
CA CYS A 535 33.66 -2.35 -12.35
C CYS A 535 33.43 -3.39 -11.23
N ARG A 536 33.51 -2.98 -9.96
CA ARG A 536 33.40 -3.89 -8.80
C ARG A 536 32.06 -3.77 -8.07
N SER A 537 31.39 -2.63 -8.20
CA SER A 537 30.16 -2.30 -7.49
C SER A 537 29.25 -1.41 -8.33
N ASN A 538 28.01 -1.25 -7.88
CA ASN A 538 27.06 -0.30 -8.47
C ASN A 538 27.48 1.18 -8.34
N ARG A 539 28.56 1.49 -7.60
CA ARG A 539 29.12 2.85 -7.47
C ARG A 539 30.26 3.13 -8.47
N ASP A 540 30.73 2.12 -9.20
CA ASP A 540 31.87 2.23 -10.10
C ASP A 540 31.47 2.70 -11.50
N TRP A 541 30.92 3.91 -11.58
CA TRP A 541 30.48 4.54 -12.82
C TRP A 541 31.07 5.94 -12.96
N ASN A 542 31.55 6.29 -14.15
CA ASN A 542 31.97 7.64 -14.53
C ASN A 542 30.80 8.40 -15.14
N LEU A 543 30.68 9.70 -14.82
CA LEU A 543 29.76 10.60 -15.52
C LEU A 543 30.38 10.97 -16.87
N LEU A 544 29.55 10.99 -17.91
CA LEU A 544 29.94 11.41 -19.24
C LEU A 544 29.50 12.84 -19.50
N ALA A 545 30.41 13.69 -19.97
CA ALA A 545 30.12 15.06 -20.37
C ALA A 545 29.81 15.13 -21.87
N PRO A 546 28.60 15.54 -22.31
CA PRO A 546 28.26 15.60 -23.73
C PRO A 546 29.18 16.50 -24.57
N THR A 547 29.83 17.48 -23.94
CA THR A 547 30.84 18.38 -24.55
C THR A 547 32.17 17.70 -24.84
N GLU A 548 32.46 16.56 -24.20
CA GLU A 548 33.71 15.81 -24.34
C GLU A 548 33.54 14.53 -25.17
N LEU A 549 32.29 14.18 -25.52
CA LEU A 549 32.00 12.99 -26.31
C LEU A 549 32.52 13.12 -27.75
N PRO A 550 33.34 12.18 -28.24
CA PRO A 550 33.69 12.07 -29.65
C PRO A 550 32.47 11.81 -30.55
N GLU A 551 32.64 12.10 -31.85
CA GLU A 551 31.59 11.88 -32.86
C GLU A 551 31.13 10.43 -32.97
N THR A 552 32.05 9.47 -32.88
CA THR A 552 31.81 8.03 -33.00
C THR A 552 31.91 7.31 -31.66
N TYR A 553 31.43 7.94 -30.58
CA TYR A 553 31.61 7.43 -29.23
C TYR A 553 30.85 6.10 -28.98
N VAL A 554 31.57 5.12 -28.43
CA VAL A 554 31.05 3.81 -28.01
C VAL A 554 31.31 3.64 -26.50
N PRO A 555 30.28 3.44 -25.67
CA PRO A 555 30.45 3.36 -24.23
C PRO A 555 31.05 2.03 -23.78
N VAL A 556 31.73 2.03 -22.62
CA VAL A 556 32.14 0.80 -21.93
C VAL A 556 30.91 0.00 -21.52
N THR A 557 30.97 -1.34 -21.57
CA THR A 557 29.90 -2.21 -21.10
C THR A 557 30.42 -3.24 -20.08
N ASN A 558 29.52 -3.73 -19.23
CA ASN A 558 29.77 -4.84 -18.30
C ASN A 558 29.38 -6.21 -18.89
N TYR A 559 28.60 -6.22 -19.97
CA TYR A 559 28.18 -7.46 -20.63
C TYR A 559 28.63 -7.47 -22.07
N VAL A 560 29.17 -8.60 -22.49
CA VAL A 560 29.56 -8.86 -23.87
C VAL A 560 28.89 -10.13 -24.38
N ARG A 561 28.78 -10.24 -25.70
CA ARG A 561 28.32 -11.45 -26.37
C ARG A 561 29.21 -12.65 -25.99
N ALA A 562 28.59 -13.80 -25.74
CA ALA A 562 29.27 -15.05 -25.43
C ALA A 562 29.11 -16.14 -26.51
N SER A 563 28.19 -15.93 -27.46
CA SER A 563 27.95 -16.79 -28.63
C SER A 563 28.46 -16.17 -29.94
N ASP A 564 28.30 -16.87 -31.06
CA ASP A 564 28.43 -16.26 -32.39
C ASP A 564 27.30 -15.24 -32.67
N GLU A 565 27.50 -14.39 -33.67
CA GLU A 565 26.58 -13.31 -34.03
C GLU A 565 25.20 -13.81 -34.47
N ALA A 566 25.15 -14.88 -35.28
CA ALA A 566 23.90 -15.37 -35.81
C ALA A 566 23.02 -15.93 -34.68
N THR A 567 23.60 -16.72 -33.78
CA THR A 567 22.91 -17.22 -32.58
C THR A 567 22.46 -16.07 -31.68
N TYR A 568 23.32 -15.06 -31.48
CA TYR A 568 23.03 -13.90 -30.64
C TYR A 568 21.83 -13.09 -31.15
N LEU A 569 21.82 -12.79 -32.45
CA LEU A 569 20.73 -12.04 -33.11
C LEU A 569 19.45 -12.87 -33.22
N ALA A 570 19.54 -14.17 -33.49
CA ALA A 570 18.39 -15.06 -33.57
C ALA A 570 17.65 -15.21 -32.23
N ALA A 571 18.36 -15.05 -31.11
CA ALA A 571 17.76 -15.07 -29.77
C ALA A 571 17.04 -13.76 -29.41
N GLN A 572 17.16 -12.70 -30.22
CA GLN A 572 16.51 -11.41 -29.95
C GLN A 572 15.05 -11.42 -30.39
N HIS A 573 14.24 -10.60 -29.71
CA HIS A 573 12.87 -10.36 -30.14
C HIS A 573 12.86 -9.64 -31.51
N CYS A 574 12.09 -10.17 -32.46
CA CYS A 574 12.00 -9.61 -33.81
C CYS A 574 10.80 -8.67 -33.97
N TRP A 575 11.03 -7.52 -34.59
CA TRP A 575 10.01 -6.57 -35.04
C TRP A 575 10.03 -6.52 -36.57
N ARG A 576 8.86 -6.73 -37.21
CA ARG A 576 8.74 -6.77 -38.68
C ARG A 576 9.77 -7.69 -39.38
N GLY A 577 10.13 -8.81 -38.76
CA GLY A 577 11.07 -9.79 -39.31
C GLY A 577 12.56 -9.44 -39.15
N GLN A 578 12.90 -8.38 -38.41
CA GLN A 578 14.29 -8.02 -38.06
C GLN A 578 14.46 -7.91 -36.54
N PRO A 579 15.67 -8.14 -35.99
CA PRO A 579 15.93 -7.94 -34.56
C PRO A 579 15.59 -6.52 -34.11
N PHE A 580 15.08 -6.35 -32.88
CA PHE A 580 14.73 -5.03 -32.34
C PHE A 580 15.92 -4.03 -32.31
N THR A 581 17.14 -4.56 -32.26
CA THR A 581 18.39 -3.79 -32.32
C THR A 581 18.61 -3.11 -33.68
N GLY A 582 17.86 -3.47 -34.73
CA GLY A 582 17.90 -2.82 -36.04
C GLY A 582 17.12 -1.50 -36.13
N PHE A 583 16.35 -1.12 -35.10
CA PHE A 583 15.46 0.04 -35.13
C PHE A 583 15.96 1.19 -34.25
N PHE A 584 15.70 2.44 -34.66
CA PHE A 584 15.68 3.55 -33.71
C PHE A 584 14.54 3.32 -32.71
N ARG A 585 14.85 3.45 -31.42
CA ARG A 585 13.91 3.06 -30.36
C ARG A 585 13.98 4.00 -29.17
N LEU A 586 12.84 4.24 -28.54
CA LEU A 586 12.77 4.89 -27.23
C LEU A 586 13.06 3.83 -26.17
N ALA A 587 14.12 4.00 -25.39
CA ALA A 587 14.43 3.16 -24.26
C ALA A 587 14.12 3.86 -22.94
N TRP A 588 13.73 3.10 -21.93
CA TRP A 588 13.52 3.59 -20.57
C TRP A 588 14.01 2.60 -19.52
N ARG A 589 14.31 3.10 -18.32
CA ARG A 589 14.61 2.25 -17.17
C ARG A 589 13.31 1.70 -16.60
N ALA A 590 13.26 0.38 -16.38
CA ALA A 590 12.05 -0.27 -15.90
C ALA A 590 11.70 0.17 -14.46
N MET A 591 12.69 0.23 -13.56
CA MET A 591 12.49 0.68 -12.18
C MET A 591 12.34 2.20 -12.09
N ILE A 592 11.32 2.66 -11.38
CA ILE A 592 10.99 4.08 -11.19
C ILE A 592 11.46 4.53 -9.79
N PRO A 593 12.49 5.40 -9.69
CA PRO A 593 12.90 5.98 -8.42
C PRO A 593 11.98 7.14 -8.00
N PHE A 594 11.47 7.11 -6.77
CA PHE A 594 10.64 8.19 -6.21
C PHE A 594 11.45 9.24 -5.42
N ASP A 595 12.68 8.91 -5.06
CA ASP A 595 13.60 9.70 -4.24
C ASP A 595 14.64 10.50 -5.04
N SER A 596 14.55 10.48 -6.36
CA SER A 596 15.40 11.22 -7.30
C SER A 596 14.74 12.51 -7.82
N SER A 597 15.50 13.33 -8.56
CA SER A 597 15.06 14.59 -9.17
C SER A 597 14.12 14.36 -10.37
N ARG A 598 14.22 13.20 -11.00
CA ARG A 598 13.38 12.70 -12.11
C ARG A 598 13.16 11.21 -11.93
N CYS A 599 11.98 10.69 -12.26
CA CYS A 599 11.63 9.28 -12.10
C CYS A 599 11.51 8.52 -13.43
N LEU A 600 11.22 9.21 -14.53
CA LEU A 600 11.23 8.66 -15.89
C LEU A 600 12.56 8.97 -16.57
N HIS A 601 13.41 7.95 -16.65
CA HIS A 601 14.66 8.01 -17.40
C HIS A 601 14.45 7.34 -18.75
N ALA A 602 14.25 8.14 -19.79
CA ALA A 602 14.03 7.68 -21.14
C ALA A 602 14.88 8.45 -22.17
N ALA A 603 15.36 7.76 -23.20
CA ALA A 603 16.21 8.33 -24.25
C ALA A 603 16.08 7.56 -25.57
N LEU A 604 16.41 8.21 -26.70
CA LEU A 604 16.47 7.54 -28.00
C LEU A 604 17.76 6.73 -28.11
N LEU A 605 17.64 5.50 -28.61
CA LEU A 605 18.77 4.63 -28.96
C LEU A 605 18.85 4.45 -30.48
N PRO A 606 20.06 4.48 -31.08
CA PRO A 606 20.26 4.11 -32.47
C PRO A 606 20.20 2.59 -32.66
N PRO A 607 20.14 2.11 -33.91
CA PRO A 607 20.42 0.73 -34.24
C PRO A 607 21.80 0.28 -33.71
N GLY A 608 21.90 -0.99 -33.31
CA GLY A 608 23.12 -1.61 -32.78
C GLY A 608 22.94 -2.23 -31.39
N PRO A 609 22.92 -1.44 -30.31
CA PRO A 609 23.12 -1.96 -28.96
C PRO A 609 21.93 -2.75 -28.43
N ALA A 610 22.19 -3.90 -27.81
CA ALA A 610 21.16 -4.60 -27.03
C ALA A 610 21.04 -4.00 -25.61
N HIS A 611 20.12 -4.53 -24.80
CA HIS A 611 20.02 -4.17 -23.39
C HIS A 611 19.51 -5.34 -22.54
N VAL A 612 19.77 -5.30 -21.24
CA VAL A 612 19.22 -6.24 -20.25
C VAL A 612 17.85 -5.78 -19.73
N HIS A 613 17.09 -6.69 -19.12
CA HIS A 613 15.71 -6.49 -18.63
C HIS A 613 15.47 -5.32 -17.66
N GLY A 614 16.52 -4.77 -17.04
CA GLY A 614 16.42 -3.52 -16.29
C GLY A 614 16.12 -2.29 -17.16
N VAL A 615 16.22 -2.44 -18.47
CA VAL A 615 15.91 -1.46 -19.52
C VAL A 615 14.87 -2.09 -20.44
N HIS A 616 13.85 -1.33 -20.79
CA HIS A 616 12.90 -1.70 -21.84
C HIS A 616 13.07 -0.73 -23.01
N SER A 617 12.65 -1.16 -24.21
CA SER A 617 12.64 -0.26 -25.36
C SER A 617 11.47 -0.53 -26.29
N MET A 618 11.12 0.49 -27.07
CA MET A 618 10.06 0.41 -28.05
C MET A 618 10.36 1.18 -29.33
N ALA A 619 9.83 0.67 -30.44
CA ALA A 619 9.66 1.41 -31.69
C ALA A 619 8.17 1.59 -31.99
N LEU A 620 7.83 2.71 -32.63
CA LEU A 620 6.49 3.00 -33.12
C LEU A 620 6.45 2.80 -34.63
N GLU A 621 5.31 3.11 -35.25
CA GLU A 621 5.09 2.93 -36.68
C GLU A 621 6.20 3.54 -37.57
N ASN A 622 6.75 4.68 -37.14
CA ASN A 622 7.84 5.38 -37.81
C ASN A 622 8.75 6.12 -36.82
N ASN A 623 9.93 6.51 -37.30
CA ASN A 623 10.96 7.20 -36.50
C ASN A 623 10.49 8.57 -35.98
N ARG A 624 9.64 9.28 -36.73
CA ARG A 624 9.07 10.56 -36.29
C ARG A 624 8.23 10.41 -35.02
N LEU A 625 7.33 9.43 -34.98
CA LEU A 625 6.52 9.14 -33.78
C LEU A 625 7.39 8.68 -32.62
N THR A 626 8.39 7.82 -32.86
CA THR A 626 9.33 7.38 -31.82
C THR A 626 10.11 8.55 -31.23
N ALA A 627 10.60 9.48 -32.06
CA ALA A 627 11.34 10.66 -31.61
C ALA A 627 10.45 11.66 -30.85
N LEU A 628 9.21 11.89 -31.29
CA LEU A 628 8.24 12.72 -30.57
C LEU A 628 7.95 12.18 -29.17
N ASN A 629 7.69 10.87 -29.07
CA ASN A 629 7.37 10.25 -27.77
C ASN A 629 8.60 10.21 -26.85
N ALA A 630 9.82 10.15 -27.38
CA ALA A 630 11.03 10.30 -26.57
C ALA A 630 11.15 11.69 -25.90
N GLY A 631 10.79 12.75 -26.62
CA GLY A 631 10.69 14.10 -26.05
C GLY A 631 9.58 14.23 -25.03
N PHE A 632 8.41 13.67 -25.34
CA PHE A 632 7.25 13.71 -24.46
C PHE A 632 7.56 13.03 -23.13
N TRP A 633 8.21 11.87 -23.15
CA TRP A 633 8.63 11.14 -21.95
C TRP A 633 9.79 11.81 -21.18
N ALA A 634 10.42 12.83 -21.76
CA ALA A 634 11.42 13.63 -21.07
C ALA A 634 10.83 14.84 -20.34
N ALA A 635 9.50 15.01 -20.35
CA ALA A 635 8.82 16.12 -19.69
C ALA A 635 8.24 15.74 -18.31
N LEU A 636 8.24 16.70 -17.38
CA LEU A 636 7.74 16.56 -16.01
C LEU A 636 6.31 16.05 -15.88
N PRO A 637 5.33 16.40 -16.74
CA PRO A 637 3.98 15.84 -16.64
C PRO A 637 3.94 14.30 -16.70
N LEU A 638 4.84 13.68 -17.46
CA LEU A 638 4.93 12.22 -17.58
C LEU A 638 5.63 11.60 -16.38
N ASP A 639 6.65 12.27 -15.81
CA ASP A 639 7.16 11.90 -14.49
C ASP A 639 6.04 11.96 -13.43
N TYR A 640 5.22 13.02 -13.47
CA TYR A 640 4.21 13.28 -12.46
C TYR A 640 3.13 12.20 -12.48
N LEU A 641 2.71 11.77 -13.66
CA LEU A 641 1.80 10.64 -13.83
C LEU A 641 2.30 9.38 -13.10
N LEU A 642 3.59 9.04 -13.23
CA LEU A 642 4.18 7.88 -12.56
C LEU A 642 4.25 8.07 -11.03
N ARG A 643 4.57 9.30 -10.58
CA ARG A 643 4.61 9.66 -9.15
C ARG A 643 3.24 9.61 -8.48
N ILE A 644 2.26 10.30 -9.04
CA ILE A 644 0.91 10.37 -8.45
C ILE A 644 0.22 9.00 -8.42
N THR A 645 0.50 8.14 -9.41
CA THR A 645 -0.08 6.79 -9.46
C THR A 645 0.68 5.75 -8.61
N GLY A 646 1.86 6.09 -8.08
CA GLY A 646 2.64 5.24 -7.19
C GLY A 646 3.23 3.99 -7.86
N ARG A 647 3.56 4.06 -9.16
CA ARG A 647 4.10 2.92 -9.94
C ARG A 647 5.61 2.78 -9.73
N SER A 648 6.05 1.69 -9.09
CA SER A 648 7.49 1.44 -8.85
C SER A 648 8.23 0.82 -10.05
N ASN A 649 7.49 0.28 -11.03
CA ASN A 649 8.06 -0.31 -12.24
C ASN A 649 7.18 0.01 -13.46
N LEU A 650 7.81 0.50 -14.54
CA LEU A 650 7.19 0.76 -15.83
C LEU A 650 7.29 -0.48 -16.73
N GLY A 651 6.39 -1.43 -16.48
CA GLY A 651 6.22 -2.65 -17.29
C GLY A 651 5.63 -2.37 -18.67
N LEU A 652 5.43 -3.42 -19.47
CA LEU A 652 4.95 -3.32 -20.85
C LEU A 652 3.47 -2.91 -20.92
N SER A 653 2.65 -3.35 -19.96
CA SER A 653 1.24 -2.94 -19.84
C SER A 653 1.14 -1.46 -19.51
N GLU A 654 1.87 -1.02 -18.50
CA GLU A 654 1.89 0.35 -18.02
C GLU A 654 2.44 1.30 -19.08
N ALA A 655 3.50 0.91 -19.79
CA ALA A 655 4.04 1.69 -20.90
C ALA A 655 3.00 1.95 -21.99
N ARG A 656 2.14 0.98 -22.33
CA ARG A 656 1.06 1.18 -23.33
C ARG A 656 0.01 2.19 -22.88
N MET A 657 -0.19 2.35 -21.58
CA MET A 657 -1.16 3.30 -21.02
C MET A 657 -0.61 4.73 -20.90
N MET A 658 0.69 4.93 -21.12
CA MET A 658 1.28 6.27 -21.05
C MET A 658 0.71 7.18 -22.15
N PRO A 659 0.47 8.47 -21.86
CA PRO A 659 0.11 9.48 -22.85
C PRO A 659 1.10 9.51 -24.01
N ALA A 660 0.58 9.71 -25.23
CA ALA A 660 1.37 9.66 -26.45
C ALA A 660 1.27 10.96 -27.27
N ALA A 661 2.41 11.39 -27.80
CA ALA A 661 2.47 12.54 -28.69
C ALA A 661 1.85 12.22 -30.06
N ASP A 662 0.93 13.08 -30.52
CA ASP A 662 0.38 13.05 -31.88
C ASP A 662 1.26 13.82 -32.88
N SER A 663 1.70 13.13 -33.93
CA SER A 663 2.46 13.71 -35.04
C SER A 663 1.79 14.87 -35.77
N LYS A 664 0.46 15.03 -35.65
CA LYS A 664 -0.34 16.09 -36.29
C LYS A 664 -0.57 17.30 -35.40
N HIS A 665 -0.21 17.23 -34.12
CA HIS A 665 -0.40 18.34 -33.20
C HIS A 665 0.42 19.57 -33.63
N PRO A 666 -0.08 20.80 -33.46
CA PRO A 666 0.63 21.99 -33.95
C PRO A 666 1.99 22.23 -33.28
N LEU A 667 2.16 21.74 -32.04
CA LEU A 667 3.43 21.80 -31.30
C LEU A 667 4.39 20.64 -31.62
N ALA A 668 4.03 19.71 -32.51
CA ALA A 668 4.87 18.57 -32.86
C ALA A 668 6.25 18.98 -33.44
N PRO A 669 6.38 19.99 -34.32
CA PRO A 669 7.69 20.42 -34.81
C PRO A 669 8.60 20.98 -33.69
N ALA A 670 8.03 21.79 -32.79
CA ALA A 670 8.74 22.36 -31.66
C ALA A 670 9.25 21.28 -30.68
N LEU A 671 8.41 20.28 -30.40
CA LEU A 671 8.78 19.12 -29.60
C LEU A 671 9.87 18.29 -30.30
N LEU A 672 9.69 17.99 -31.60
CA LEU A 672 10.60 17.14 -32.36
C LEU A 672 12.03 17.71 -32.40
N LEU A 673 12.19 19.00 -32.72
CA LEU A 673 13.49 19.64 -32.79
C LEU A 673 14.26 19.51 -31.46
N ARG A 674 13.62 19.85 -30.33
CA ARG A 674 14.24 19.76 -28.99
C ARG A 674 14.57 18.31 -28.62
N SER A 675 13.66 17.39 -28.95
CA SER A 675 13.86 15.94 -28.73
C SER A 675 15.10 15.42 -29.47
N LEU A 676 15.22 15.77 -30.76
CA LEU A 676 16.35 15.36 -31.58
C LEU A 676 17.63 15.99 -31.05
N ARG A 677 17.67 17.31 -30.86
CA ARG A 677 18.91 17.98 -30.41
C ARG A 677 19.38 17.50 -29.03
N LEU A 678 18.49 17.05 -28.16
CA LEU A 678 18.88 16.45 -26.87
C LEU A 678 19.49 15.04 -27.01
N ASN A 679 19.03 14.25 -27.98
CA ASN A 679 19.37 12.82 -28.08
C ASN A 679 20.44 12.49 -29.14
N VAL A 680 20.51 13.20 -30.26
CA VAL A 680 21.38 12.84 -31.41
C VAL A 680 22.85 13.21 -31.19
N LEU A 681 23.47 12.66 -30.14
CA LEU A 681 24.78 13.08 -29.63
C LEU A 681 25.99 12.60 -30.45
N THR A 682 25.83 11.56 -31.25
CA THR A 682 26.90 10.90 -32.03
C THR A 682 26.45 10.65 -33.47
N THR A 683 27.41 10.33 -34.34
CA THR A 683 27.18 9.99 -35.76
C THR A 683 26.29 8.76 -35.96
N HIS A 684 26.15 7.90 -34.94
CA HIS A 684 25.20 6.79 -34.95
C HIS A 684 23.73 7.25 -35.13
N TYR A 685 23.44 8.52 -34.84
CA TYR A 685 22.11 9.12 -35.04
C TYR A 685 21.98 9.88 -36.36
N ALA A 686 23.04 9.96 -37.18
CA ALA A 686 23.01 10.73 -38.43
C ALA A 686 21.85 10.31 -39.36
N PRO A 687 21.53 9.03 -39.57
CA PRO A 687 20.40 8.63 -40.42
C PRO A 687 19.05 9.14 -39.89
N LEU A 688 18.85 9.15 -38.57
CA LEU A 688 17.62 9.66 -37.95
C LEU A 688 17.51 11.18 -38.10
N TRP A 689 18.63 11.89 -37.93
CA TRP A 689 18.68 13.33 -38.12
C TRP A 689 18.37 13.72 -39.56
N GLU A 690 19.02 13.06 -40.53
CA GLU A 690 18.82 13.29 -41.96
C GLU A 690 17.38 13.00 -42.39
N GLU A 691 16.78 11.93 -41.89
CA GLU A 691 15.38 11.57 -42.18
C GLU A 691 14.38 12.62 -41.66
N LEU A 692 14.60 13.12 -40.44
CA LEU A 692 13.62 13.95 -39.73
C LEU A 692 13.90 15.46 -39.79
N PHE A 693 14.99 15.87 -40.43
CA PHE A 693 15.36 17.27 -40.58
C PHE A 693 14.30 18.06 -41.38
N ASP A 694 13.85 19.18 -40.84
CA ASP A 694 12.99 20.14 -41.54
C ASP A 694 13.77 21.42 -41.83
N SER A 695 14.02 21.70 -43.11
CA SER A 695 14.75 22.89 -43.56
C SER A 695 14.07 24.21 -43.18
N ARG A 696 12.78 24.17 -42.85
CA ARG A 696 12.02 25.35 -42.44
C ARG A 696 12.31 25.76 -40.99
N TRP A 697 12.88 24.90 -40.13
CA TRP A 697 13.07 25.20 -38.69
C TRP A 697 13.74 26.54 -38.43
N ALA A 698 14.76 26.91 -39.21
CA ALA A 698 15.48 28.18 -39.06
C ALA A 698 14.57 29.43 -39.22
N GLY A 699 13.41 29.28 -39.88
CA GLY A 699 12.47 30.38 -40.11
C GLY A 699 11.31 30.47 -39.13
N TYR A 700 11.05 29.44 -38.29
CA TYR A 700 9.87 29.43 -37.41
C TYR A 700 10.05 28.76 -36.04
N GLU A 701 11.19 28.11 -35.78
CA GLU A 701 11.52 27.53 -34.47
C GLU A 701 12.72 28.25 -33.84
N ASP A 702 12.53 28.72 -32.62
CA ASP A 702 13.59 29.25 -31.75
C ASP A 702 13.29 28.90 -30.28
N TRP A 703 14.14 29.34 -29.36
CA TRP A 703 13.84 29.31 -27.92
C TRP A 703 12.57 30.10 -27.62
N ALA A 704 11.66 29.48 -26.87
CA ALA A 704 10.44 30.11 -26.39
C ALA A 704 10.73 31.16 -25.32
N ASN A 705 11.77 30.95 -24.50
CA ASN A 705 12.29 31.97 -23.61
C ASN A 705 13.47 32.72 -24.27
N SER A 706 13.22 33.95 -24.71
CA SER A 706 14.22 34.83 -25.32
C SER A 706 15.22 35.45 -24.34
N HIS A 707 15.05 35.26 -23.03
CA HIS A 707 15.85 35.93 -22.00
C HIS A 707 17.08 35.15 -21.55
N TRP A 708 17.31 33.94 -22.08
CA TRP A 708 18.48 33.16 -21.68
C TRP A 708 19.78 33.78 -22.22
N PRO A 709 20.71 34.19 -21.34
CA PRO A 709 21.95 34.78 -21.78
C PRO A 709 22.89 33.72 -22.36
N GLY A 710 23.61 34.08 -23.42
CA GLY A 710 24.66 33.24 -24.01
C GLY A 710 24.19 32.05 -24.83
N LEU A 711 22.88 31.78 -24.93
CA LEU A 711 22.36 30.72 -25.78
C LEU A 711 22.29 31.15 -27.24
N LYS A 712 22.86 30.32 -28.13
CA LYS A 712 22.68 30.48 -29.58
C LYS A 712 21.23 30.16 -29.96
N PRO A 713 20.67 30.76 -31.03
CA PRO A 713 19.31 30.44 -31.47
C PRO A 713 19.15 28.94 -31.71
N LEU A 714 18.00 28.38 -31.33
CA LEU A 714 17.80 26.92 -31.26
C LEU A 714 17.99 26.23 -32.61
N ALA A 715 17.61 26.89 -33.71
CA ALA A 715 17.72 26.36 -35.07
C ALA A 715 18.91 26.93 -35.87
N SER A 716 19.77 27.75 -35.25
CA SER A 716 20.86 28.42 -35.96
C SER A 716 21.94 27.44 -36.40
N GLY A 717 22.31 27.48 -37.69
CA GLY A 717 23.41 26.70 -38.25
C GLY A 717 23.12 25.22 -38.47
N LEU A 718 21.87 24.77 -38.31
CA LEU A 718 21.49 23.39 -38.55
C LEU A 718 21.48 23.07 -40.06
N LYS A 719 21.96 21.87 -40.40
CA LYS A 719 22.01 21.34 -41.77
C LYS A 719 21.33 19.96 -41.84
N PRO A 720 20.97 19.49 -43.05
CA PRO A 720 20.43 18.13 -43.23
C PRO A 720 21.39 17.04 -42.75
N SER A 721 22.70 17.21 -42.97
CA SER A 721 23.72 16.30 -42.46
C SER A 721 23.98 16.54 -40.97
N TRP A 722 24.22 15.46 -40.23
CA TRP A 722 24.64 15.57 -38.83
C TRP A 722 26.05 16.17 -38.73
N GLU A 723 26.25 17.11 -37.80
CA GLU A 723 27.54 17.72 -37.47
C GLU A 723 27.75 17.75 -35.96
N TYR A 724 28.99 17.92 -35.49
CA TYR A 724 29.30 17.95 -34.05
C TYR A 724 28.44 18.95 -33.26
N GLY A 725 28.11 20.10 -33.86
CA GLY A 725 27.28 21.16 -33.29
C GLY A 725 25.76 20.97 -33.43
N THR A 726 25.30 19.92 -34.12
CA THR A 726 23.87 19.59 -34.25
C THR A 726 23.20 19.39 -32.89
N PRO A 727 23.68 18.51 -31.99
CA PRO A 727 23.06 18.31 -30.69
C PRO A 727 23.35 19.45 -29.68
N LEU A 728 22.50 19.57 -28.66
CA LEU A 728 22.74 20.40 -27.49
C LEU A 728 23.70 19.68 -26.55
N ARG A 729 24.88 20.26 -26.33
CA ARG A 729 25.95 19.64 -25.52
C ARG A 729 26.17 20.33 -24.19
N THR A 730 26.04 21.66 -24.13
CA THR A 730 26.29 22.40 -22.89
C THR A 730 25.21 22.12 -21.86
N GLU A 731 25.57 22.23 -20.58
CA GLU A 731 24.61 21.96 -19.50
C GLU A 731 23.45 22.96 -19.51
N HIS A 732 23.72 24.23 -19.84
CA HIS A 732 22.71 25.28 -19.93
C HIS A 732 21.71 25.01 -21.06
N GLU A 733 22.17 24.75 -22.30
CA GLU A 733 21.27 24.50 -23.43
C GLU A 733 20.41 23.25 -23.21
N ARG A 734 21.02 22.17 -22.69
CA ARG A 734 20.28 20.93 -22.43
C ARG A 734 19.21 21.13 -21.36
N ARG A 735 19.53 21.87 -20.30
CA ARG A 735 18.58 22.21 -19.24
C ARG A 735 17.47 23.14 -19.76
N ALA A 736 17.80 24.14 -20.57
CA ALA A 736 16.84 25.02 -21.23
C ALA A 736 15.83 24.23 -22.07
N ALA A 737 16.32 23.31 -22.91
CA ALA A 737 15.45 22.44 -23.71
C ALA A 737 14.54 21.56 -22.84
N LEU A 738 15.03 20.99 -21.73
CA LEU A 738 14.19 20.23 -20.80
C LEU A 738 13.08 21.09 -20.17
N VAL A 739 13.37 22.34 -19.81
CA VAL A 739 12.34 23.27 -19.29
C VAL A 739 11.28 23.60 -20.35
N GLU A 740 11.68 23.78 -21.61
CA GLU A 740 10.71 23.98 -22.68
C GLU A 740 9.92 22.71 -23.01
N LEU A 741 10.52 21.52 -22.89
CA LEU A 741 9.79 20.24 -22.99
C LEU A 741 8.73 20.12 -21.89
N ASP A 742 9.04 20.51 -20.66
CA ASP A 742 8.08 20.54 -19.55
C ASP A 742 6.88 21.44 -19.88
N ALA A 743 7.13 22.64 -20.41
CA ALA A 743 6.08 23.57 -20.83
C ALA A 743 5.30 23.09 -22.07
N LEU A 744 5.98 22.60 -23.10
CA LEU A 744 5.40 22.06 -24.34
C LEU A 744 4.43 20.92 -24.04
N ALA A 745 4.89 19.92 -23.28
CA ALA A 745 4.06 18.78 -22.92
C ALA A 745 2.87 19.22 -22.06
N SER A 746 3.06 20.22 -21.19
CA SER A 746 1.97 20.75 -20.37
C SER A 746 0.87 21.41 -21.22
N VAL A 747 1.23 22.32 -22.13
CA VAL A 747 0.26 22.93 -23.06
C VAL A 747 -0.45 21.85 -23.89
N TRP A 748 0.30 20.88 -24.40
CA TRP A 748 -0.24 19.77 -25.19
C TRP A 748 -1.25 18.92 -24.39
N LEU A 749 -0.97 18.66 -23.12
CA LEU A 749 -1.82 17.88 -22.22
C LEU A 749 -2.99 18.71 -21.64
N GLY A 750 -3.03 20.02 -21.85
CA GLY A 750 -4.03 20.91 -21.24
C GLY A 750 -3.73 21.31 -19.79
N ILE A 751 -2.48 21.14 -19.35
CA ILE A 751 -2.00 21.55 -18.03
C ILE A 751 -1.61 23.04 -18.08
N THR A 752 -2.15 23.84 -17.17
CA THR A 752 -1.83 25.27 -17.07
C THR A 752 -0.44 25.50 -16.45
N ALA A 753 0.13 26.69 -16.68
CA ALA A 753 1.41 27.05 -16.08
C ALA A 753 1.40 26.98 -14.54
N ASP A 754 0.30 27.38 -13.89
CA ASP A 754 0.15 27.31 -12.43
C ASP A 754 0.15 25.87 -11.91
N GLN A 755 -0.55 24.97 -12.62
CA GLN A 755 -0.58 23.54 -12.29
C GLN A 755 0.80 22.88 -12.48
N LEU A 756 1.51 23.21 -13.57
CA LEU A 756 2.88 22.73 -13.81
C LEU A 756 3.83 23.17 -12.70
N VAL A 757 3.76 24.45 -12.31
CA VAL A 757 4.57 25.00 -11.20
C VAL A 757 4.20 24.36 -9.86
N ALA A 758 2.90 24.13 -9.60
CA ALA A 758 2.45 23.44 -8.40
C ALA A 758 3.04 22.04 -8.29
N ILE A 759 2.97 21.25 -9.37
CA ILE A 759 3.59 19.91 -9.44
C ILE A 759 5.10 19.98 -9.18
N PHE A 760 5.80 20.90 -9.86
CA PHE A 760 7.24 21.07 -9.71
C PHE A 760 7.64 21.34 -8.25
N LYS A 761 6.97 22.30 -7.60
CA LYS A 761 7.26 22.69 -6.21
C LYS A 761 6.89 21.61 -5.20
N SER A 762 5.71 20.99 -5.36
CA SER A 762 5.21 20.07 -4.34
C SER A 762 5.84 18.69 -4.42
N ARG A 763 6.08 18.16 -5.63
CA ARG A 763 6.48 16.75 -5.86
C ARG A 763 7.93 16.51 -6.23
N TYR A 764 8.65 17.55 -6.65
CA TYR A 764 10.05 17.43 -7.06
C TYR A 764 10.97 18.25 -6.15
N PRO A 765 10.95 18.02 -4.82
CA PRO A 765 11.74 18.80 -3.88
C PRO A 765 13.24 18.75 -4.17
N GLN A 766 13.74 17.61 -4.67
CA GLN A 766 15.15 17.49 -5.02
C GLN A 766 15.51 18.34 -6.24
N LEU A 767 14.69 18.31 -7.30
CA LEU A 767 14.88 19.15 -8.49
C LEU A 767 14.76 20.64 -8.13
N TYR A 768 13.75 21.01 -7.34
CA TYR A 768 13.55 22.37 -6.84
C TYR A 768 14.77 22.88 -6.05
N ASN A 769 15.24 22.11 -5.07
CA ASN A 769 16.41 22.47 -4.27
C ASN A 769 17.67 22.61 -5.15
N TYR A 770 17.87 21.70 -6.10
CA TYR A 770 19.00 21.75 -7.03
C TYR A 770 18.97 23.03 -7.87
N GLU A 771 17.85 23.34 -8.49
CA GLU A 771 17.69 24.51 -9.36
C GLU A 771 17.86 25.83 -8.59
N SER A 772 17.36 25.91 -7.34
CA SER A 772 17.43 27.14 -6.52
C SER A 772 18.85 27.67 -6.24
N ALA A 773 19.85 26.78 -6.34
CA ALA A 773 21.26 27.05 -6.10
C ALA A 773 22.15 26.62 -7.28
N THR A 774 21.61 26.68 -8.50
CA THR A 774 22.33 26.42 -9.74
C THR A 774 22.53 27.70 -10.55
N TYR A 775 23.74 27.88 -11.06
CA TYR A 775 24.14 28.96 -11.95
C TYR A 775 24.74 28.38 -13.23
N PHE A 776 24.65 29.13 -14.31
CA PHE A 776 25.30 28.84 -15.59
C PHE A 776 26.23 29.97 -15.96
N ASP A 777 27.43 29.63 -16.41
CA ASP A 777 28.40 30.60 -16.91
C ASP A 777 28.08 31.03 -18.37
N ALA A 778 28.83 31.99 -18.90
CA ALA A 778 28.63 32.52 -20.25
C ALA A 778 28.86 31.47 -21.37
N THR A 779 29.55 30.36 -21.08
CA THR A 779 29.79 29.24 -22.00
C THR A 779 28.78 28.11 -21.85
N GLY A 780 27.86 28.23 -20.89
CA GLY A 780 26.81 27.25 -20.61
C GLY A 780 27.25 26.12 -19.67
N ARG A 781 28.39 26.26 -18.97
CA ARG A 781 28.81 25.34 -17.90
C ARG A 781 28.01 25.59 -16.64
N LYS A 782 27.65 24.52 -15.92
CA LYS A 782 26.85 24.59 -14.70
C LYS A 782 27.74 24.67 -13.47
N ILE A 783 27.35 25.49 -12.49
CA ILE A 783 27.90 25.51 -11.14
C ILE A 783 26.74 25.36 -10.16
N ALA A 784 26.77 24.35 -9.29
CA ALA A 784 25.70 24.07 -8.33
C ALA A 784 26.22 23.87 -6.91
N ALA A 785 25.40 24.23 -5.91
CA ALA A 785 25.77 24.05 -4.50
C ALA A 785 25.84 22.57 -4.06
N ASN A 786 24.96 21.73 -4.61
CA ASN A 786 24.78 20.36 -4.13
C ASN A 786 25.69 19.38 -4.89
N PRO A 787 26.50 18.54 -4.20
CA PRO A 787 27.41 17.59 -4.83
C PRO A 787 26.73 16.54 -5.72
N ASN A 788 25.45 16.24 -5.48
CA ASN A 788 24.69 15.33 -6.33
C ASN A 788 24.16 16.00 -7.62
N ASN A 789 24.36 17.31 -7.78
CA ASN A 789 23.95 18.11 -8.94
C ASN A 789 25.10 18.95 -9.51
N PHE A 790 26.35 18.65 -9.16
CA PHE A 790 27.52 19.36 -9.69
C PHE A 790 27.58 19.36 -11.22
N GLY A 791 28.16 20.42 -11.77
CA GLY A 791 28.56 20.50 -13.17
C GLY A 791 29.69 19.53 -13.50
N HIS A 792 29.91 19.31 -14.79
CA HIS A 792 31.00 18.45 -15.23
C HIS A 792 32.36 19.06 -14.82
N GLY A 793 33.14 18.27 -14.06
CA GLY A 793 34.43 18.69 -13.50
C GLY A 793 34.34 19.64 -12.30
N GLN A 794 33.13 19.99 -11.83
CA GLN A 794 32.98 20.94 -10.73
C GLN A 794 33.46 20.36 -9.40
N THR A 795 34.22 21.17 -8.65
CA THR A 795 34.61 20.89 -7.27
C THR A 795 33.71 21.61 -6.25
N LYS A 796 33.85 21.26 -4.96
CA LYS A 796 33.17 22.01 -3.89
C LYS A 796 33.66 23.46 -3.78
N GLN A 797 34.92 23.71 -4.14
CA GLN A 797 35.55 25.03 -4.01
C GLN A 797 34.98 26.00 -5.04
N ASP A 798 34.70 25.54 -6.27
CA ASP A 798 34.21 26.39 -7.37
C ASP A 798 32.93 27.14 -7.00
N TYR A 799 32.02 26.50 -6.24
CA TYR A 799 30.79 27.16 -5.77
C TYR A 799 31.05 28.19 -4.68
N ILE A 800 32.03 27.95 -3.80
CA ILE A 800 32.44 28.91 -2.77
C ILE A 800 33.08 30.12 -3.43
N ASP A 801 33.95 29.89 -4.42
CA ASP A 801 34.60 30.95 -5.19
C ASP A 801 33.58 31.76 -5.99
N LEU A 802 32.52 31.12 -6.49
CA LEU A 802 31.41 31.82 -7.17
C LEU A 802 30.70 32.78 -6.23
N LEU A 803 30.41 32.34 -4.99
CA LEU A 803 29.79 33.20 -3.99
C LEU A 803 30.71 34.38 -3.61
N ALA A 804 32.01 34.12 -3.44
CA ALA A 804 33.00 35.16 -3.18
C ALA A 804 33.12 36.17 -4.35
N HIS A 805 33.00 35.69 -5.60
CA HIS A 805 32.92 36.55 -6.78
C HIS A 805 31.67 37.42 -6.76
N PHE A 806 30.51 36.90 -6.36
CA PHE A 806 29.29 37.73 -6.25
C PHE A 806 29.35 38.76 -5.13
N GLU A 807 30.05 38.47 -4.03
CA GLU A 807 30.25 39.42 -2.93
C GLU A 807 31.15 40.60 -3.33
N ASN A 808 32.19 40.34 -4.12
CA ASN A 808 33.09 41.39 -4.62
C ASN A 808 33.60 41.10 -6.05
N PRO A 809 32.79 41.39 -7.09
CA PRO A 809 33.13 41.06 -8.47
C PRO A 809 34.38 41.75 -9.01
N ASP A 810 34.71 42.93 -8.48
CA ASP A 810 35.85 43.75 -8.93
C ASP A 810 37.19 43.26 -8.36
N ALA A 811 37.17 42.64 -7.17
CA ALA A 811 38.38 42.17 -6.49
C ALA A 811 38.60 40.64 -6.58
N THR A 812 37.52 39.87 -6.71
CA THR A 812 37.57 38.41 -6.77
C THR A 812 37.23 37.96 -8.20
N PRO A 813 38.14 37.29 -8.94
CA PRO A 813 37.83 36.79 -10.27
C PRO A 813 36.79 35.66 -10.23
N PRO A 814 36.14 35.33 -11.37
CA PRO A 814 35.31 34.14 -11.49
C PRO A 814 36.07 32.85 -11.11
N PRO A 815 35.36 31.79 -10.68
CA PRO A 815 35.98 30.49 -10.42
C PRO A 815 36.82 29.98 -11.59
N ALA A 816 37.88 29.24 -11.29
CA ALA A 816 38.78 28.68 -12.31
C ALA A 816 38.00 27.86 -13.35
N ASP A 817 38.31 28.07 -14.64
CA ASP A 817 37.63 27.47 -15.80
C ASP A 817 36.18 27.89 -16.05
N TYR A 818 35.64 28.90 -15.33
CA TYR A 818 34.32 29.47 -15.57
C TYR A 818 34.39 30.92 -16.05
N THR A 819 33.42 31.31 -16.90
CA THR A 819 33.41 32.62 -17.56
C THR A 819 32.16 33.43 -17.18
N ALA A 820 32.34 34.63 -16.64
CA ALA A 820 31.24 35.58 -16.39
C ALA A 820 30.65 36.16 -17.71
N PRO A 821 29.39 36.64 -17.74
CA PRO A 821 28.43 36.72 -16.63
C PRO A 821 27.80 35.37 -16.27
N PHE A 822 27.33 35.27 -15.02
CA PHE A 822 26.61 34.10 -14.52
C PHE A 822 25.10 34.32 -14.54
N TYR A 823 24.37 33.31 -14.98
CA TYR A 823 22.91 33.25 -14.99
C TYR A 823 22.41 32.34 -13.89
N LYS A 824 21.54 32.84 -13.01
CA LYS A 824 20.88 32.01 -11.99
C LYS A 824 19.66 31.33 -12.58
N ALA A 825 19.56 30.01 -12.41
CA ALA A 825 18.40 29.27 -12.87
C ALA A 825 17.12 29.71 -12.13
N ASP A 826 16.06 30.01 -12.87
CA ASP A 826 14.73 30.30 -12.33
C ASP A 826 13.65 29.52 -13.10
N ARG A 827 13.57 28.22 -12.77
CA ARG A 827 12.71 27.25 -13.46
C ARG A 827 11.25 27.67 -13.49
N GLU A 828 10.75 28.33 -12.45
CA GLU A 828 9.36 28.76 -12.39
C GLU A 828 9.08 29.85 -13.43
N THR A 829 9.87 30.92 -13.43
CA THR A 829 9.71 32.02 -14.38
C THR A 829 9.91 31.54 -15.81
N GLU A 830 10.90 30.67 -16.04
CA GLU A 830 11.19 30.12 -17.37
C GLU A 830 10.10 29.17 -17.88
N MET A 831 9.57 28.29 -17.03
CA MET A 831 8.44 27.42 -17.39
C MET A 831 7.20 28.25 -17.74
N ARG A 832 6.92 29.31 -16.99
CA ARG A 832 5.78 30.21 -17.26
C ARG A 832 5.95 30.93 -18.60
N ALA A 833 7.14 31.47 -18.88
CA ALA A 833 7.44 32.13 -20.14
C ALA A 833 7.31 31.17 -21.34
N ALA A 834 7.91 29.98 -21.24
CA ALA A 834 7.82 28.96 -22.28
C ALA A 834 6.38 28.48 -22.47
N HIS A 835 5.62 28.27 -21.39
CA HIS A 835 4.22 27.86 -21.45
C HIS A 835 3.38 28.90 -22.19
N ALA A 836 3.50 30.18 -21.82
CA ALA A 836 2.78 31.28 -22.48
C ALA A 836 3.09 31.36 -23.98
N HIS A 837 4.35 31.18 -24.38
CA HIS A 837 4.75 31.14 -25.79
C HIS A 837 4.07 30.01 -26.56
N PHE A 838 4.12 28.77 -26.04
CA PHE A 838 3.52 27.63 -26.73
C PHE A 838 1.99 27.63 -26.69
N GLN A 839 1.39 28.15 -25.62
CA GLN A 839 -0.05 28.37 -25.54
C GLN A 839 -0.50 29.37 -26.62
N ALA A 840 0.21 30.50 -26.77
CA ALA A 840 -0.11 31.47 -27.82
C ALA A 840 -0.01 30.88 -29.23
N ARG A 841 0.97 30.00 -29.49
CA ARG A 841 1.07 29.27 -30.77
C ARG A 841 -0.10 28.32 -30.97
N LEU A 842 -0.50 27.58 -29.95
CA LEU A 842 -1.66 26.67 -30.03
C LEU A 842 -2.96 27.44 -30.27
N ASP A 843 -3.17 28.55 -29.56
CA ASP A 843 -4.34 29.40 -29.69
C ASP A 843 -4.47 30.02 -31.08
N GLN A 844 -3.36 30.41 -31.71
CA GLN A 844 -3.34 30.89 -33.10
C GLN A 844 -3.80 29.82 -34.10
N GLU A 845 -3.39 28.57 -33.88
CA GLU A 845 -3.78 27.44 -34.75
C GLU A 845 -5.25 27.07 -34.58
N ILE A 846 -5.77 27.17 -33.35
CA ILE A 846 -7.20 27.02 -33.05
C ILE A 846 -8.01 28.15 -33.68
N ALA A 847 -7.59 29.41 -33.49
CA ALA A 847 -8.25 30.59 -34.06
C ALA A 847 -8.26 30.57 -35.59
N ALA A 848 -7.24 30.00 -36.21
CA ALA A 848 -7.16 29.79 -37.66
C ALA A 848 -7.96 28.57 -38.15
N GLY A 849 -8.62 27.80 -37.26
CA GLY A 849 -9.39 26.61 -37.60
C GLY A 849 -8.56 25.42 -38.09
N ARG A 850 -7.23 25.45 -37.90
CA ARG A 850 -6.32 24.39 -38.33
C ARG A 850 -6.14 23.29 -37.28
N TRP A 851 -6.56 23.55 -36.05
CA TRP A 851 -6.56 22.58 -34.96
C TRP A 851 -7.83 22.66 -34.14
N THR A 852 -8.26 21.52 -33.60
CA THR A 852 -9.40 21.44 -32.69
C THR A 852 -8.98 20.62 -31.47
N PRO A 853 -9.01 21.18 -30.25
CA PRO A 853 -8.64 20.45 -29.05
C PRO A 853 -9.52 19.22 -28.84
N THR A 854 -8.90 18.08 -28.59
CA THR A 854 -9.56 16.85 -28.14
C THR A 854 -10.16 17.10 -26.75
N GLY A 855 -11.49 17.23 -26.68
CA GLY A 855 -12.23 17.59 -25.45
C GLY A 855 -13.30 18.67 -25.66
N SER A 856 -13.34 19.32 -26.81
CA SER A 856 -14.34 20.34 -27.18
C SER A 856 -15.64 19.77 -27.80
N ARG A 857 -15.88 18.45 -27.72
CA ARG A 857 -17.16 17.86 -28.11
C ARG A 857 -18.16 17.98 -26.95
N GLU A 858 -19.09 18.91 -27.13
CA GLU A 858 -20.34 19.16 -26.40
C GLU A 858 -20.21 19.95 -25.08
N ALA A 859 -20.39 21.27 -25.21
CA ALA A 859 -21.11 22.09 -24.24
C ALA A 859 -22.59 22.15 -24.64
#